data_AF-A0AAV9BGN6-F1
#
_entry.id   AF-A0AAV9BGN6-F1
#
_cell.length_a   1.000
_cell.length_b   1.000
_cell.length_c   1.000
_cell.angle_alpha   90.00
_cell.angle_beta   90.00
_cell.angle_gamma   90.00
#
_symmetry.space_group_name_H-M   'P 1'
#
loop_
_entity.id
_entity.type
_entity.pdbx_description
1 polymer ?
#
loop_
_entity_poly.entity_id
_entity_poly.type
_entity_poly.pdbx_seq_one_letter_code
_entity_poly.pdbx_strand_id
1 'polypeptide(L)'
;MASSFQTMENLKISGRSLARLDKKRCMARNASLFCPDDTSERRSQRTKDFKEVEKPFTRPCLERSTGFKFRSLKLVLAIIICGTFLMLCFSPSVYQSDHFPHSGSGSRFANVGWIWEKTAADLRYISHLDINWTEISKIINDITNKGGQLNIFLLNFNATEINNWQQLSHSAETKSLNLEHADRSITWEVLYPEWIDEEEETEVPVCPSLPEPKFPKHFKPDLVAVKLPCNRSSEWSRDVARLHLQLSAAKIAANFLEGQQPVHVLFVTECFPIPNLFICKERVMRNGNMWLYKPELRTLREKLQLPAGSCELALPLKATVLPQPKPGLRVAYATILHSAHVYVCGAITAAQSIRQAGSTRDLVILVDESISKYHRGGLEAAGWKIRTIQRIRNPKAEQDAYNEWNYSKFRLWQLTDYDKIIFIDADLLILRDIDFLFSMPEITATGNNATLFNSGVMVVEPSNCTFELLMEHINEIQSYNGGDQGYLNEIFTWWHRIPKHMNFLKHFWVGDEEERKEMKTRLFGADPPILYVLHYLGQKPWLCFRDYDCNWNNEILLEFASDVAHKRWWKVHDAMPEGLQKFCLLRSKQKASLEWDRRQAEKANFKDGHWKRKITDPRLKVCVDDFCFWESMLWHWGETNWTDDSTPPPKPKALKAALPGL
;
A
#
# COMPACT_ATOMS: atom_id res chain seq x y z
N MET A 1 -8.14 10.03 -48.95
CA MET A 1 -8.16 11.15 -49.92
C MET A 1 -8.77 12.34 -49.18
N ALA A 2 -7.96 13.29 -48.74
CA ALA A 2 -7.83 14.63 -49.34
C ALA A 2 -9.18 15.40 -49.31
N SER A 3 -9.32 16.63 -48.82
CA SER A 3 -8.39 17.63 -48.28
C SER A 3 -9.20 18.90 -47.94
N SER A 4 -8.88 19.56 -46.83
CA SER A 4 -8.62 21.02 -46.72
C SER A 4 -9.70 22.11 -46.95
N PHE A 5 -9.42 23.24 -46.27
CA PHE A 5 -9.80 24.65 -46.43
C PHE A 5 -10.78 25.21 -45.36
N GLN A 6 -10.30 25.93 -44.32
CA GLN A 6 -9.78 27.32 -44.23
C GLN A 6 -10.89 28.39 -44.24
N THR A 7 -11.21 28.98 -43.08
CA THR A 7 -10.81 30.33 -42.53
C THR A 7 -11.43 31.56 -43.20
N MET A 8 -12.08 32.40 -42.38
CA MET A 8 -11.93 33.87 -42.24
C MET A 8 -13.14 34.40 -41.42
N GLU A 9 -12.95 34.85 -40.17
CA GLU A 9 -12.52 36.19 -39.72
C GLU A 9 -13.63 37.26 -39.60
N ASN A 10 -13.85 37.63 -38.33
CA ASN A 10 -13.98 38.99 -37.78
C ASN A 10 -15.09 39.95 -38.26
N LEU A 11 -15.95 40.35 -37.31
CA LEU A 11 -16.24 41.78 -37.07
C LEU A 11 -16.75 42.02 -35.63
N LYS A 12 -16.06 42.96 -34.96
CA LYS A 12 -16.34 43.58 -33.66
C LYS A 12 -17.64 44.41 -33.71
N ILE A 13 -18.28 44.65 -32.56
CA ILE A 13 -18.43 45.97 -31.90
C ILE A 13 -19.61 45.97 -30.88
N SER A 14 -19.24 46.29 -29.64
CA SER A 14 -19.92 47.03 -28.55
C SER A 14 -21.38 46.77 -28.14
N GLY A 15 -21.60 46.81 -26.83
CA GLY A 15 -22.86 47.32 -26.28
C GLY A 15 -23.10 46.94 -24.81
N ARG A 16 -22.61 47.76 -23.88
CA ARG A 16 -22.96 47.71 -22.45
C ARG A 16 -24.48 47.84 -22.25
N SER A 17 -25.04 47.11 -21.30
CA SER A 17 -26.19 47.59 -20.53
C SER A 17 -26.13 47.08 -19.09
N LEU A 18 -26.17 48.06 -18.17
CA LEU A 18 -26.39 47.91 -16.75
C LEU A 18 -27.88 47.63 -16.49
N ALA A 19 -28.20 46.75 -15.53
CA ALA A 19 -29.29 47.01 -14.59
C ALA A 19 -29.19 46.13 -13.35
N ARG A 20 -29.27 46.80 -12.20
CA ARG A 20 -29.38 46.30 -10.83
C ARG A 20 -30.81 45.87 -10.50
N LEU A 21 -30.92 45.20 -9.33
CA LEU A 21 -32.12 45.01 -8.47
C LEU A 21 -33.08 43.91 -8.97
N ASP A 22 -33.73 43.08 -8.15
CA ASP A 22 -33.96 43.10 -6.71
C ASP A 22 -34.33 41.68 -6.20
N LYS A 23 -34.12 41.45 -4.91
CA LYS A 23 -34.64 40.27 -4.18
C LYS A 23 -36.14 40.41 -3.96
N LYS A 24 -36.93 39.36 -4.25
CA LYS A 24 -38.17 39.07 -3.49
C LYS A 24 -38.36 37.56 -3.24
N ARG A 25 -38.64 37.29 -1.96
CA ARG A 25 -39.07 36.02 -1.34
C ARG A 25 -40.38 35.50 -1.95
N CYS A 26 -40.51 34.17 -1.95
CA CYS A 26 -41.77 33.50 -1.63
C CYS A 26 -41.52 32.37 -0.60
N MET A 27 -42.13 32.54 0.57
CA MET A 27 -42.57 31.50 1.54
C MET A 27 -43.54 30.52 0.86
N ALA A 28 -43.94 29.34 1.35
CA ALA A 28 -43.66 28.45 2.48
C ALA A 28 -44.61 27.23 2.29
N ARG A 29 -44.35 26.11 2.99
CA ARG A 29 -45.32 25.25 3.73
C ARG A 29 -44.61 23.94 4.11
N ASN A 30 -44.33 23.75 5.41
CA ASN A 30 -45.14 23.03 6.43
C ASN A 30 -44.94 21.51 6.28
N ALA A 31 -44.68 20.69 7.31
CA ALA A 31 -44.95 20.72 8.75
C ALA A 31 -44.08 19.57 9.37
N SER A 32 -43.78 19.37 10.66
CA SER A 32 -44.14 20.01 11.94
C SER A 32 -43.57 19.17 13.13
N LEU A 33 -43.50 19.82 14.30
CA LEU A 33 -43.44 19.34 15.70
C LEU A 33 -42.10 18.77 16.22
N PHE A 34 -41.57 19.12 17.40
CA PHE A 34 -41.98 20.02 18.51
C PHE A 34 -40.73 20.28 19.41
N CYS A 35 -40.61 21.48 19.99
CA CYS A 35 -39.76 21.78 21.17
C CYS A 35 -40.67 22.03 22.39
N PRO A 36 -40.09 22.09 23.60
CA PRO A 36 -40.09 23.36 24.35
C PRO A 36 -38.68 23.67 24.90
N ASP A 37 -38.11 24.86 24.62
CA ASP A 37 -38.24 26.14 25.33
C ASP A 37 -37.59 26.14 26.73
N ASP A 38 -36.53 26.93 26.93
CA ASP A 38 -36.66 28.19 27.69
C ASP A 38 -35.40 29.11 27.62
N THR A 39 -35.65 30.33 27.13
CA THR A 39 -35.17 31.67 27.51
C THR A 39 -33.78 31.93 28.13
N SER A 40 -32.99 32.82 27.48
CA SER A 40 -32.80 34.20 27.97
C SER A 40 -31.88 35.05 27.07
N GLU A 41 -32.26 36.32 26.96
CA GLU A 41 -31.68 37.39 26.13
C GLU A 41 -30.28 37.85 26.57
N ARG A 42 -29.42 38.31 25.63
CA ARG A 42 -29.10 39.75 25.39
C ARG A 42 -27.84 39.99 24.54
N ARG A 43 -28.05 40.83 23.51
CA ARG A 43 -27.18 41.89 22.94
C ARG A 43 -25.76 41.58 22.43
N SER A 44 -25.69 41.50 21.09
CA SER A 44 -24.98 42.41 20.17
C SER A 44 -23.59 42.96 20.55
N GLN A 45 -22.59 42.57 19.76
CA GLN A 45 -21.77 43.53 18.98
C GLN A 45 -21.18 42.85 17.74
N ARG A 46 -21.13 43.59 16.63
CA ARG A 46 -20.93 43.13 15.25
C ARG A 46 -19.82 43.97 14.61
N THR A 47 -18.74 43.33 14.16
CA THR A 47 -17.79 43.84 13.14
C THR A 47 -16.95 42.64 12.66
N LYS A 48 -17.33 42.00 11.55
CA LYS A 48 -16.87 42.19 10.15
C LYS A 48 -15.53 41.49 9.82
N ASP A 49 -15.70 40.27 9.28
CA ASP A 49 -15.07 39.63 8.12
C ASP A 49 -13.63 39.96 7.71
N PHE A 50 -12.78 38.92 7.71
CA PHE A 50 -11.75 38.71 6.70
C PHE A 50 -11.67 37.22 6.30
N LYS A 51 -11.57 36.99 4.99
CA LYS A 51 -11.51 35.71 4.28
C LYS A 51 -10.20 34.97 4.58
N GLU A 52 -10.32 33.67 4.86
CA GLU A 52 -9.24 32.68 4.96
C GLU A 52 -8.69 32.33 3.56
N VAL A 53 -7.37 32.17 3.48
CA VAL A 53 -6.67 31.41 2.43
C VAL A 53 -5.89 30.30 3.15
N GLU A 54 -6.05 29.10 2.63
CA GLU A 54 -5.80 27.80 3.24
C GLU A 54 -4.32 27.52 3.58
N LYS A 55 -4.10 26.96 4.77
CA LYS A 55 -2.91 26.20 5.19
C LYS A 55 -3.30 24.73 5.28
N PRO A 56 -2.40 23.76 5.02
CA PRO A 56 -2.74 22.36 5.08
C PRO A 56 -2.94 21.94 6.54
N PHE A 57 -4.19 21.64 6.91
CA PHE A 57 -4.54 20.99 8.16
C PHE A 57 -4.82 19.51 7.90
N THR A 58 -3.89 18.67 8.32
CA THR A 58 -4.20 17.29 8.72
C THR A 58 -4.85 17.36 10.10
N ARG A 59 -6.08 16.85 10.23
CA ARG A 59 -6.86 16.83 11.48
C ARG A 59 -6.17 15.95 12.54
N PRO A 60 -5.91 16.45 13.76
CA PRO A 60 -5.88 15.63 14.96
C PRO A 60 -7.30 15.54 15.52
N CYS A 61 -7.74 14.33 15.88
CA CYS A 61 -8.92 14.16 16.73
C CYS A 61 -8.59 14.74 18.12
N LEU A 62 -9.04 15.97 18.40
CA LEU A 62 -8.89 16.59 19.72
C LEU A 62 -10.10 16.21 20.57
N GLU A 63 -9.90 15.27 21.50
CA GLU A 63 -10.78 15.10 22.65
C GLU A 63 -10.84 16.41 23.46
N ARG A 64 -12.07 16.82 23.73
CA ARG A 64 -12.40 18.08 24.40
C ARG A 64 -12.23 17.90 25.91
N SER A 65 -11.07 18.25 26.47
CA SER A 65 -10.89 18.30 27.93
C SER A 65 -11.51 19.58 28.50
N THR A 66 -12.70 19.46 29.07
CA THR A 66 -13.28 20.49 29.94
C THR A 66 -12.71 20.32 31.35
N GLY A 67 -12.04 21.34 31.85
CA GLY A 67 -11.55 21.38 33.24
C GLY A 67 -12.70 21.27 34.23
N PHE A 68 -12.84 20.11 34.88
CA PHE A 68 -13.75 19.91 36.01
C PHE A 68 -12.97 19.77 37.32
N LYS A 69 -13.50 20.44 38.34
CA LYS A 69 -12.91 20.61 39.68
C LYS A 69 -12.59 19.28 40.38
N PHE A 70 -11.40 19.23 41.00
CA PHE A 70 -10.70 18.14 41.70
C PHE A 70 -11.41 17.41 42.88
N ARG A 71 -12.75 17.35 42.96
CA ARG A 71 -13.47 16.66 44.06
C ARG A 71 -14.18 15.35 43.67
N SER A 72 -14.38 15.06 42.38
CA SER A 72 -15.08 13.84 41.92
C SER A 72 -14.19 12.59 41.83
N LEU A 73 -12.87 12.74 41.67
CA LEU A 73 -11.95 11.61 41.44
C LEU A 73 -11.81 10.67 42.66
N LYS A 74 -11.92 11.20 43.88
CA LYS A 74 -11.84 10.39 45.11
C LYS A 74 -13.06 9.50 45.30
N LEU A 75 -14.23 9.95 44.83
CA LEU A 75 -15.47 9.16 44.91
C LEU A 75 -15.45 8.00 43.91
N VAL A 76 -14.92 8.24 42.71
CA VAL A 76 -14.76 7.22 41.67
C VAL A 76 -13.76 6.15 42.10
N LEU A 77 -12.63 6.54 42.69
CA LEU A 77 -11.67 5.57 43.24
C LEU A 77 -12.27 4.71 44.36
N ALA A 78 -13.08 5.29 45.25
CA ALA A 78 -13.74 4.54 46.31
C ALA A 78 -14.75 3.51 45.77
N ILE A 79 -15.47 3.84 44.70
CA ILE A 79 -16.41 2.93 44.03
C ILE A 79 -15.65 1.78 43.36
N ILE A 80 -14.51 2.06 42.71
CA ILE A 80 -13.67 1.04 42.07
C ILE A 80 -13.08 0.08 43.12
N ILE A 81 -12.62 0.61 44.26
CA ILE A 81 -12.07 -0.20 45.37
C ILE A 81 -13.16 -1.06 46.02
N CYS A 82 -14.37 -0.54 46.21
CA CYS A 82 -15.49 -1.34 46.71
C CYS A 82 -15.93 -2.41 45.70
N GLY A 83 -15.88 -2.12 44.40
CA GLY A 83 -16.23 -3.07 43.33
C GLY A 83 -15.25 -4.24 43.23
N THR A 84 -13.94 -3.99 43.39
CA THR A 84 -12.92 -5.04 43.43
C THR A 84 -13.00 -5.86 44.72
N PHE A 85 -13.34 -5.25 45.86
CA PHE A 85 -13.54 -5.97 47.11
C PHE A 85 -14.77 -6.90 47.05
N LEU A 86 -15.87 -6.45 46.43
CA LEU A 86 -17.06 -7.29 46.20
C LEU A 86 -16.79 -8.47 45.25
N MET A 87 -15.98 -8.28 44.21
CA MET A 87 -15.58 -9.38 43.31
C MET A 87 -14.71 -10.43 44.01
N LEU A 88 -13.84 -10.02 44.93
CA LEU A 88 -13.03 -10.92 45.75
C LEU A 88 -13.86 -11.67 46.80
N CYS A 89 -14.92 -11.06 47.36
CA CYS A 89 -15.79 -11.70 48.34
C CYS A 89 -16.81 -12.69 47.74
N PHE A 90 -17.04 -12.67 46.41
CA PHE A 90 -18.06 -13.50 45.74
C PHE A 90 -17.51 -14.41 44.64
N SER A 91 -16.21 -14.72 44.64
CA SER A 91 -15.63 -15.71 43.72
C SER A 91 -16.01 -17.15 44.13
N PRO A 92 -16.62 -17.98 43.25
CA PRO A 92 -16.77 -19.41 43.52
C PRO A 92 -15.41 -20.10 43.44
N SER A 93 -15.13 -20.95 44.42
CA SER A 93 -13.92 -21.77 44.58
C SER A 93 -13.54 -22.56 43.32
N VAL A 94 -12.36 -22.26 42.75
CA VAL A 94 -11.68 -23.12 41.77
C VAL A 94 -10.92 -24.20 42.55
N TYR A 95 -11.35 -25.44 42.39
CA TYR A 95 -10.68 -26.62 42.90
C TYR A 95 -9.58 -27.04 41.91
N GLN A 96 -8.38 -27.25 42.43
CA GLN A 96 -7.17 -27.63 41.71
C GLN A 96 -6.98 -29.15 41.83
N SER A 97 -6.70 -29.85 40.73
CA SER A 97 -6.04 -31.16 40.79
C SER A 97 -5.26 -31.49 39.52
N ASP A 98 -3.98 -31.77 39.74
CA ASP A 98 -2.98 -32.26 38.78
C ASP A 98 -3.14 -33.76 38.44
N HIS A 99 -2.53 -34.12 37.29
CA HIS A 99 -1.97 -35.42 36.88
C HIS A 99 -2.86 -36.59 36.37
N PHE A 100 -2.51 -37.06 35.15
CA PHE A 100 -2.85 -38.30 34.40
C PHE A 100 -2.49 -39.62 35.16
N PRO A 101 -2.92 -40.88 34.81
CA PRO A 101 -3.18 -41.45 33.46
C PRO A 101 -4.30 -42.56 33.28
N HIS A 102 -4.53 -42.94 32.01
CA HIS A 102 -5.07 -44.18 31.40
C HIS A 102 -6.18 -45.08 32.02
N SER A 103 -7.11 -45.46 31.11
CA SER A 103 -7.86 -46.72 30.94
C SER A 103 -9.30 -46.84 31.48
N GLY A 104 -10.19 -47.37 30.63
CA GLY A 104 -11.24 -48.30 31.06
C GLY A 104 -12.71 -47.82 31.11
N SER A 105 -13.48 -48.30 30.12
CA SER A 105 -14.87 -48.78 30.23
C SER A 105 -16.02 -47.79 30.40
N GLY A 106 -16.90 -47.81 29.40
CA GLY A 106 -18.13 -47.02 29.27
C GLY A 106 -19.21 -47.23 30.34
N SER A 107 -20.17 -46.31 30.33
CA SER A 107 -21.59 -46.67 30.42
C SER A 107 -22.42 -45.67 29.60
N ARG A 108 -23.38 -46.24 28.87
CA ARG A 108 -24.33 -45.56 28.01
C ARG A 108 -25.36 -44.84 28.86
N PHE A 109 -25.56 -43.54 28.62
CA PHE A 109 -26.90 -42.96 28.59
C PHE A 109 -26.91 -41.84 27.54
N ALA A 110 -27.34 -42.21 26.34
CA ALA A 110 -27.79 -41.25 25.35
C ALA A 110 -29.13 -40.68 25.82
N ASN A 111 -29.25 -39.36 25.90
CA ASN A 111 -30.54 -38.71 25.75
C ASN A 111 -30.41 -37.38 25.00
N VAL A 112 -30.53 -37.50 23.67
CA VAL A 112 -31.35 -36.66 22.79
C VAL A 112 -31.15 -35.14 22.89
N GLY A 113 -29.93 -34.68 22.58
CA GLY A 113 -29.66 -33.29 22.16
C GLY A 113 -29.19 -33.16 20.70
N TRP A 114 -29.10 -34.27 19.96
CA TRP A 114 -28.30 -34.38 18.72
C TRP A 114 -29.10 -34.50 17.42
N ILE A 115 -30.31 -33.92 17.36
CA ILE A 115 -31.17 -34.03 16.15
C ILE A 115 -31.67 -32.67 15.62
N TRP A 116 -31.26 -31.54 16.21
CA TRP A 116 -31.71 -30.21 15.75
C TRP A 116 -30.61 -29.14 15.63
N GLU A 117 -29.37 -29.56 15.40
CA GLU A 117 -28.34 -28.66 14.87
C GLU A 117 -28.13 -28.97 13.39
N LYS A 118 -29.16 -28.65 12.58
CA LYS A 118 -28.89 -28.28 11.18
C LYS A 118 -27.94 -27.10 11.29
N THR A 119 -26.65 -27.31 10.99
CA THR A 119 -25.61 -26.28 10.96
C THR A 119 -26.20 -25.01 10.35
N ALA A 120 -26.44 -24.00 11.20
CA ALA A 120 -26.93 -22.72 10.72
C ALA A 120 -25.93 -22.23 9.67
N ALA A 121 -26.41 -21.99 8.44
CA ALA A 121 -25.56 -21.54 7.35
C ALA A 121 -24.78 -20.30 7.82
N ASP A 122 -23.44 -20.34 7.73
CA ASP A 122 -22.64 -19.17 8.06
C ASP A 122 -22.91 -18.10 7.02
N LEU A 123 -23.53 -17.00 7.47
CA LEU A 123 -23.95 -15.90 6.60
C LEU A 123 -22.77 -15.30 5.83
N ARG A 124 -21.53 -15.43 6.32
CA ARG A 124 -20.33 -14.96 5.63
C ARG A 124 -20.11 -15.62 4.27
N TYR A 125 -20.54 -16.87 4.08
CA TYR A 125 -20.34 -17.63 2.83
C TYR A 125 -21.47 -17.42 1.82
N ILE A 126 -22.60 -16.82 2.23
CA ILE A 126 -23.78 -16.70 1.38
C ILE A 126 -23.56 -15.66 0.28
N SER A 127 -23.81 -16.06 -0.97
CA SER A 127 -23.84 -15.17 -2.13
C SER A 127 -25.27 -14.97 -2.63
N HIS A 128 -25.73 -13.71 -2.60
CA HIS A 128 -27.06 -13.30 -3.07
C HIS A 128 -27.13 -13.01 -4.57
N LEU A 129 -26.03 -13.22 -5.31
CA LEU A 129 -25.98 -12.97 -6.74
C LEU A 129 -26.86 -13.98 -7.51
N ASP A 130 -27.77 -13.49 -8.34
CA ASP A 130 -28.52 -14.32 -9.28
C ASP A 130 -27.64 -14.75 -10.46
N ILE A 131 -27.69 -16.05 -10.80
CA ILE A 131 -26.84 -16.63 -11.84
C ILE A 131 -27.50 -16.45 -13.21
N ASN A 132 -26.76 -15.86 -14.15
CA ASN A 132 -27.15 -15.86 -15.56
C ASN A 132 -26.81 -17.20 -16.22
N TRP A 133 -27.78 -18.12 -16.20
CA TRP A 133 -27.61 -19.48 -16.74
C TRP A 133 -27.35 -19.52 -18.25
N THR A 134 -27.76 -18.50 -19.01
CA THR A 134 -27.48 -18.44 -20.46
C THR A 134 -26.00 -18.23 -20.73
N GLU A 135 -25.31 -17.50 -19.88
CA GLU A 135 -23.87 -17.26 -19.98
C GLU A 135 -23.07 -18.48 -19.49
N ILE A 136 -23.52 -19.12 -18.41
CA ILE A 136 -22.97 -20.39 -17.94
C ILE A 136 -23.00 -21.44 -19.06
N SER A 137 -24.14 -21.56 -19.76
CA SER A 137 -24.28 -22.48 -20.88
C SER A 137 -23.27 -22.20 -22.01
N LYS A 138 -23.05 -20.92 -22.35
CA LYS A 138 -22.03 -20.52 -23.34
C LYS A 138 -20.63 -20.94 -22.91
N ILE A 139 -20.24 -20.70 -21.65
CA ILE A 139 -18.94 -21.10 -21.12
C ILE A 139 -18.75 -22.62 -21.19
N ILE A 140 -19.75 -23.38 -20.75
CA ILE A 140 -19.69 -24.85 -20.80
C ILE A 140 -19.49 -25.30 -22.24
N ASN A 141 -20.25 -24.77 -23.19
CA ASN A 141 -20.13 -25.12 -24.60
C ASN A 141 -18.73 -24.77 -25.16
N ASP A 142 -18.18 -23.60 -24.83
CA ASP A 142 -16.86 -23.17 -25.27
C ASP A 142 -15.73 -24.08 -24.74
N ILE A 143 -15.87 -24.60 -23.52
CA ILE A 143 -14.94 -25.59 -22.95
C ILE A 143 -15.17 -26.98 -23.60
N THR A 144 -16.44 -27.36 -23.84
CA THR A 144 -16.85 -28.69 -24.37
C THR A 144 -16.48 -28.89 -25.84
N ASN A 145 -16.42 -27.83 -26.65
CA ASN A 145 -16.10 -27.88 -28.09
C ASN A 145 -14.74 -28.54 -28.43
N LYS A 146 -13.97 -28.99 -27.42
CA LYS A 146 -12.74 -29.77 -27.54
C LYS A 146 -12.92 -31.30 -27.48
N GLY A 147 -14.16 -31.81 -27.40
CA GLY A 147 -14.49 -33.23 -27.52
C GLY A 147 -14.21 -34.03 -26.25
N GLY A 148 -15.23 -34.15 -25.38
CA GLY A 148 -15.19 -34.99 -24.18
C GLY A 148 -16.35 -34.73 -23.22
N GLN A 149 -16.60 -35.67 -22.31
CA GLN A 149 -17.48 -35.50 -21.15
C GLN A 149 -16.76 -34.60 -20.13
N LEU A 150 -17.39 -33.49 -19.73
CA LEU A 150 -16.76 -32.53 -18.80
C LEU A 150 -16.95 -32.96 -17.34
N ASN A 151 -15.90 -32.82 -16.54
CA ASN A 151 -15.95 -33.01 -15.10
C ASN A 151 -16.00 -31.66 -14.39
N ILE A 152 -17.08 -31.38 -13.68
CA ILE A 152 -17.31 -30.09 -13.03
C ILE A 152 -17.36 -30.25 -11.52
N PHE A 153 -16.53 -29.48 -10.81
CA PHE A 153 -16.67 -29.28 -9.37
C PHE A 153 -17.41 -27.98 -9.07
N LEU A 154 -18.42 -28.07 -8.22
CA LEU A 154 -19.18 -26.93 -7.73
C LEU A 154 -18.85 -26.65 -6.27
N LEU A 155 -18.51 -25.40 -5.96
CA LEU A 155 -18.25 -24.94 -4.60
C LEU A 155 -19.14 -23.74 -4.26
N ASN A 156 -19.80 -23.80 -3.10
CA ASN A 156 -20.62 -22.72 -2.53
C ASN A 156 -21.87 -22.32 -3.37
N PHE A 157 -22.48 -23.28 -4.05
CA PHE A 157 -23.79 -23.11 -4.71
C PHE A 157 -24.91 -23.69 -3.84
N ASN A 158 -26.08 -23.07 -3.88
CA ASN A 158 -27.25 -23.60 -3.17
C ASN A 158 -27.87 -24.81 -3.91
N ALA A 159 -28.79 -25.52 -3.24
CA ALA A 159 -29.39 -26.74 -3.79
C ALA A 159 -30.11 -26.51 -5.14
N THR A 160 -30.82 -25.39 -5.29
CA THR A 160 -31.52 -25.04 -6.53
C THR A 160 -30.52 -24.78 -7.67
N GLU A 161 -29.43 -24.08 -7.39
CA GLU A 161 -28.37 -23.81 -8.35
C GLU A 161 -27.64 -25.08 -8.77
N ILE A 162 -27.35 -25.99 -7.84
CA ILE A 162 -26.73 -27.29 -8.14
C ILE A 162 -27.62 -28.10 -9.09
N ASN A 163 -28.94 -28.12 -8.86
CA ASN A 163 -29.88 -28.79 -9.76
C ASN A 163 -29.87 -28.18 -11.16
N ASN A 164 -29.80 -26.85 -11.27
CA ASN A 164 -29.70 -26.18 -12.58
C ASN A 164 -28.40 -26.54 -13.31
N TRP A 165 -27.26 -26.57 -12.61
CA TRP A 165 -25.99 -27.02 -13.19
C TRP A 165 -26.07 -28.45 -13.76
N GLN A 166 -26.71 -29.37 -13.04
CA GLN A 166 -26.90 -30.75 -13.49
C GLN A 166 -27.82 -30.85 -14.70
N GLN A 167 -28.85 -30.00 -14.79
CA GLN A 167 -29.77 -29.96 -15.95
C GLN A 167 -29.12 -29.35 -17.19
N LEU A 168 -28.30 -28.31 -17.02
CA LEU A 168 -27.63 -27.60 -18.12
C LEU A 168 -26.59 -28.47 -18.85
N SER A 169 -26.12 -29.53 -18.21
CA SER A 169 -24.94 -30.27 -18.65
C SER A 169 -25.22 -31.76 -18.77
N HIS A 170 -26.12 -32.15 -19.68
CA HIS A 170 -26.40 -33.56 -19.99
C HIS A 170 -25.16 -34.37 -20.40
N SER A 171 -24.10 -33.68 -20.86
CA SER A 171 -22.79 -34.25 -21.23
C SER A 171 -21.66 -33.98 -20.22
N ALA A 172 -21.96 -33.50 -19.00
CA ALA A 172 -20.96 -33.27 -17.95
C ALA A 172 -21.31 -34.01 -16.65
N GLU A 173 -20.31 -34.61 -16.00
CA GLU A 173 -20.44 -35.14 -14.64
C GLU A 173 -20.17 -33.99 -13.65
N THR A 174 -21.19 -33.61 -12.88
CA THR A 174 -21.12 -32.50 -11.91
C THR A 174 -21.10 -33.03 -10.48
N LYS A 175 -20.12 -32.59 -9.67
CA LYS A 175 -20.02 -32.92 -8.24
C LYS A 175 -19.99 -31.67 -7.38
N SER A 176 -20.93 -31.57 -6.44
CA SER A 176 -20.92 -30.54 -5.40
C SER A 176 -19.94 -30.92 -4.29
N LEU A 177 -19.06 -29.98 -3.93
CA LEU A 177 -18.07 -30.16 -2.89
C LEU A 177 -18.54 -29.47 -1.60
N ASN A 178 -18.45 -30.19 -0.49
CA ASN A 178 -18.68 -29.63 0.84
C ASN A 178 -17.38 -29.02 1.38
N LEU A 179 -17.45 -27.76 1.81
CA LEU A 179 -16.35 -27.06 2.48
C LEU A 179 -16.81 -26.66 3.88
N GLU A 180 -16.09 -27.14 4.89
CA GLU A 180 -16.33 -26.72 6.26
C GLU A 180 -15.99 -25.22 6.39
N HIS A 181 -16.87 -24.45 7.02
CA HIS A 181 -16.65 -23.01 7.16
C HIS A 181 -15.53 -22.72 8.16
N ALA A 182 -14.73 -21.70 7.89
CA ALA A 182 -13.73 -21.20 8.82
C ALA A 182 -14.38 -20.85 10.17
N ASP A 183 -13.68 -21.09 11.28
CA ASP A 183 -14.16 -20.74 12.60
C ASP A 183 -14.49 -19.23 12.67
N ARG A 184 -15.49 -18.85 13.49
CA ARG A 184 -15.90 -17.44 13.63
C ARG A 184 -14.86 -16.59 14.35
N SER A 185 -13.97 -17.22 15.13
CA SER A 185 -12.81 -16.57 15.75
C SER A 185 -11.73 -16.17 14.76
N ILE A 186 -11.69 -16.78 13.56
CA ILE A 186 -10.76 -16.38 12.49
C ILE A 186 -11.33 -15.13 11.82
N THR A 187 -10.90 -13.96 12.28
CA THR A 187 -11.20 -12.66 11.65
C THR A 187 -10.10 -12.25 10.68
N TRP A 188 -10.33 -11.16 9.93
CA TRP A 188 -9.32 -10.65 9.00
C TRP A 188 -8.05 -10.20 9.73
N GLU A 189 -8.21 -9.59 10.91
CA GLU A 189 -7.11 -9.12 11.76
C GLU A 189 -6.29 -10.26 12.35
N VAL A 190 -6.88 -11.43 12.56
CA VAL A 190 -6.14 -12.63 12.97
C VAL A 190 -5.26 -13.14 11.81
N LEU A 191 -5.78 -13.10 10.58
CA LEU A 191 -5.00 -13.49 9.39
C LEU A 191 -4.00 -12.41 8.96
N TYR A 192 -4.26 -11.14 9.27
CA TYR A 192 -3.45 -9.99 8.90
C TYR A 192 -3.23 -9.06 10.09
N PRO A 193 -2.52 -9.50 11.13
CA PRO A 193 -2.32 -8.72 12.35
C PRO A 193 -1.39 -7.53 12.10
N GLU A 194 -1.59 -6.43 12.82
CA GLU A 194 -0.68 -5.27 12.74
C GLU A 194 0.75 -5.63 13.15
N TRP A 195 0.90 -6.50 14.13
CA TRP A 195 2.19 -6.86 14.68
C TRP A 195 2.37 -8.37 14.75
N ILE A 196 3.57 -8.84 14.41
CA ILE A 196 4.08 -10.18 14.70
C ILE A 196 5.56 -10.06 15.13
N ASP A 197 6.09 -11.10 15.77
CA ASP A 197 7.52 -11.20 16.04
C ASP A 197 8.31 -11.55 14.76
N GLU A 198 8.59 -10.53 13.94
CA GLU A 198 9.30 -10.71 12.66
C GLU A 198 10.80 -11.06 12.80
N GLU A 199 11.36 -10.91 14.01
CA GLU A 199 12.76 -11.24 14.31
C GLU A 199 12.90 -12.68 14.83
N GLU A 200 11.76 -13.32 15.13
CA GLU A 200 11.65 -14.67 15.71
C GLU A 200 12.56 -14.79 16.95
N GLU A 201 12.44 -13.80 17.85
CA GLU A 201 13.20 -13.76 19.11
C GLU A 201 12.48 -14.49 20.24
N THR A 202 11.16 -14.42 20.25
CA THR A 202 10.28 -14.97 21.28
C THR A 202 9.44 -16.13 20.77
N GLU A 203 8.82 -15.98 19.60
CA GLU A 203 8.00 -17.00 18.97
C GLU A 203 8.14 -16.98 17.45
N VAL A 204 7.82 -18.11 16.80
CA VAL A 204 7.71 -18.18 15.34
C VAL A 204 6.23 -17.91 15.01
N PRO A 205 5.88 -16.78 14.37
CA PRO A 205 4.49 -16.47 14.05
C PRO A 205 3.91 -17.50 13.09
N VAL A 206 2.71 -18.02 13.38
CA VAL A 206 2.02 -19.02 12.55
C VAL A 206 0.59 -18.58 12.30
N CYS A 207 0.13 -18.71 11.06
CA CYS A 207 -1.25 -18.42 10.71
C CYS A 207 -2.21 -19.53 11.17
N PRO A 208 -3.45 -19.19 11.59
CA PRO A 208 -4.46 -20.21 11.85
C PRO A 208 -4.83 -20.95 10.56
N SER A 209 -5.05 -22.26 10.69
CA SER A 209 -5.44 -23.11 9.56
C SER A 209 -6.89 -22.88 9.14
N LEU A 210 -7.11 -22.70 7.84
CA LEU A 210 -8.45 -22.72 7.25
C LEU A 210 -8.85 -24.16 6.88
N PRO A 211 -10.11 -24.57 7.06
CA PRO A 211 -10.55 -25.93 6.72
C PRO A 211 -10.28 -26.30 5.26
N GLU A 212 -9.77 -27.51 5.00
CA GLU A 212 -9.44 -27.92 3.63
C GLU A 212 -10.66 -28.48 2.87
N PRO A 213 -10.78 -28.21 1.55
CA PRO A 213 -11.83 -28.80 0.74
C PRO A 213 -11.63 -30.32 0.61
N LYS A 214 -12.71 -31.09 0.79
CA LYS A 214 -12.72 -32.55 0.59
C LYS A 214 -13.22 -32.87 -0.82
N PHE A 215 -12.39 -33.50 -1.64
CA PHE A 215 -12.75 -33.88 -3.02
C PHE A 215 -12.15 -35.23 -3.45
N PRO A 216 -12.84 -35.97 -4.33
CA PRO A 216 -12.38 -37.29 -4.79
C PRO A 216 -11.14 -37.18 -5.69
N LYS A 217 -10.02 -37.78 -5.26
CA LYS A 217 -8.73 -37.73 -5.98
C LYS A 217 -8.75 -38.38 -7.37
N HIS A 218 -9.67 -39.32 -7.62
CA HIS A 218 -9.79 -40.00 -8.91
C HIS A 218 -10.63 -39.24 -9.94
N PHE A 219 -11.31 -38.17 -9.53
CA PHE A 219 -12.15 -37.36 -10.39
C PHE A 219 -11.43 -36.06 -10.73
N LYS A 220 -10.76 -36.03 -11.88
CA LYS A 220 -10.05 -34.84 -12.36
C LYS A 220 -11.05 -33.83 -12.93
N PRO A 221 -11.16 -32.62 -12.36
CA PRO A 221 -12.06 -31.60 -12.88
C PRO A 221 -11.48 -30.93 -14.13
N ASP A 222 -12.32 -30.67 -15.13
CA ASP A 222 -12.02 -29.73 -16.22
C ASP A 222 -12.38 -28.30 -15.83
N LEU A 223 -13.36 -28.16 -14.92
CA LEU A 223 -13.86 -26.88 -14.42
C LEU A 223 -14.10 -26.95 -12.91
N VAL A 224 -13.55 -25.98 -12.17
CA VAL A 224 -13.92 -25.69 -10.78
C VAL A 224 -14.74 -24.41 -10.79
N ALA A 225 -16.05 -24.51 -10.60
CA ALA A 225 -16.93 -23.36 -10.48
C ALA A 225 -17.14 -23.02 -9.00
N VAL A 226 -17.02 -21.74 -8.66
CA VAL A 226 -17.17 -21.24 -7.29
C VAL A 226 -18.03 -19.98 -7.28
N LYS A 227 -19.05 -19.95 -6.41
CA LYS A 227 -19.84 -18.74 -6.16
C LYS A 227 -19.25 -17.98 -4.98
N LEU A 228 -18.93 -16.69 -5.14
CA LEU A 228 -18.33 -15.90 -4.05
C LEU A 228 -19.33 -14.90 -3.45
N PRO A 229 -19.31 -14.69 -2.12
CA PRO A 229 -19.96 -13.56 -1.49
C PRO A 229 -19.30 -12.25 -1.94
N CYS A 230 -20.09 -11.19 -2.05
CA CYS A 230 -19.64 -9.85 -2.45
C CYS A 230 -20.62 -8.83 -1.86
N ASN A 231 -20.13 -8.00 -0.93
CA ASN A 231 -20.93 -6.92 -0.35
C ASN A 231 -20.32 -5.56 -0.69
N ARG A 232 -20.69 -4.99 -1.84
CA ARG A 232 -20.17 -3.68 -2.27
C ARG A 232 -20.52 -2.51 -1.32
N SER A 233 -21.50 -2.71 -0.43
CA SER A 233 -21.86 -1.69 0.57
C SER A 233 -20.94 -1.68 1.81
N SER A 234 -20.10 -2.70 1.97
CA SER A 234 -19.10 -2.80 3.03
C SER A 234 -17.73 -3.18 2.46
N GLU A 235 -16.77 -3.41 3.35
CA GLU A 235 -15.43 -3.88 2.99
C GLU A 235 -15.50 -5.34 2.51
N TRP A 236 -15.61 -5.55 1.20
CA TRP A 236 -15.79 -6.88 0.60
C TRP A 236 -14.47 -7.60 0.29
N SER A 237 -13.38 -6.86 0.14
CA SER A 237 -12.08 -7.38 -0.27
C SER A 237 -11.29 -7.99 0.89
N ARG A 238 -11.56 -7.53 2.13
CA ARG A 238 -11.03 -8.07 3.39
C ARG A 238 -12.04 -8.99 4.09
N ASP A 239 -12.50 -10.01 3.35
CA ASP A 239 -13.50 -10.97 3.84
C ASP A 239 -12.92 -12.39 3.91
N VAL A 240 -13.01 -13.01 5.10
CA VAL A 240 -12.42 -14.33 5.39
C VAL A 240 -13.09 -15.44 4.58
N ALA A 241 -14.41 -15.42 4.41
CA ALA A 241 -15.13 -16.44 3.66
C ALA A 241 -14.78 -16.37 2.16
N ARG A 242 -14.69 -15.17 1.62
CA ARG A 242 -14.28 -14.89 0.24
C ARG A 242 -12.82 -15.32 0.00
N LEU A 243 -11.90 -15.02 0.91
CA LEU A 243 -10.52 -15.49 0.84
C LEU A 243 -10.47 -17.03 0.88
N HIS A 244 -11.16 -17.63 1.84
CA HIS A 244 -11.18 -19.07 2.04
C HIS A 244 -11.71 -19.82 0.81
N LEU A 245 -12.82 -19.38 0.22
CA LEU A 245 -13.39 -19.98 -0.98
C LEU A 245 -12.42 -19.93 -2.18
N GLN A 246 -11.71 -18.81 -2.35
CA GLN A 246 -10.74 -18.65 -3.45
C GLN A 246 -9.50 -19.51 -3.23
N LEU A 247 -8.97 -19.59 -2.01
CA LEU A 247 -7.87 -20.51 -1.67
C LEU A 247 -8.28 -21.97 -1.87
N SER A 248 -9.49 -22.35 -1.46
CA SER A 248 -10.04 -23.69 -1.67
C SER A 248 -10.19 -24.03 -3.15
N ALA A 249 -10.71 -23.10 -3.97
CA ALA A 249 -10.78 -23.24 -5.42
C ALA A 249 -9.39 -23.49 -6.03
N ALA A 250 -8.40 -22.70 -5.61
CA ALA A 250 -7.03 -22.81 -6.05
C ALA A 250 -6.40 -24.16 -5.66
N LYS A 251 -6.61 -24.63 -4.42
CA LYS A 251 -6.12 -25.93 -3.94
C LYS A 251 -6.72 -27.10 -4.71
N ILE A 252 -8.02 -27.06 -4.98
CA ILE A 252 -8.70 -28.08 -5.81
C ILE A 252 -8.08 -28.13 -7.20
N ALA A 253 -7.91 -26.97 -7.86
CA ALA A 253 -7.32 -26.91 -9.19
C ALA A 253 -5.85 -27.38 -9.21
N ALA A 254 -5.04 -26.90 -8.26
CA ALA A 254 -3.61 -27.20 -8.17
C ALA A 254 -3.30 -28.64 -7.76
N ASN A 255 -4.25 -29.41 -7.23
CA ASN A 255 -4.02 -30.81 -6.84
C ASN A 255 -3.76 -31.72 -8.06
N PHE A 256 -4.31 -31.40 -9.24
CA PHE A 256 -4.28 -32.27 -10.43
C PHE A 256 -3.18 -31.91 -11.43
N LEU A 257 -1.95 -31.71 -10.95
CA LEU A 257 -0.79 -31.37 -11.79
C LEU A 257 -0.37 -32.49 -12.77
N GLU A 258 -0.87 -33.71 -12.61
CA GLU A 258 -0.58 -34.83 -13.50
C GLU A 258 -1.53 -34.86 -14.72
N GLY A 259 -0.94 -34.82 -15.92
CA GLY A 259 -1.63 -34.92 -17.21
C GLY A 259 -1.92 -33.57 -17.87
N GLN A 260 -1.55 -33.44 -19.16
CA GLN A 260 -1.55 -32.23 -20.00
C GLN A 260 -2.89 -31.46 -20.15
N GLN A 261 -3.99 -31.93 -19.56
CA GLN A 261 -5.28 -31.26 -19.66
C GLN A 261 -5.39 -30.08 -18.68
N PRO A 262 -5.72 -28.87 -19.17
CA PRO A 262 -5.85 -27.69 -18.34
C PRO A 262 -7.13 -27.70 -17.51
N VAL A 263 -7.03 -27.27 -16.25
CA VAL A 263 -8.19 -27.03 -15.38
C VAL A 263 -8.59 -25.56 -15.50
N HIS A 264 -9.89 -25.30 -15.66
CA HIS A 264 -10.44 -23.95 -15.61
C HIS A 264 -11.01 -23.66 -14.22
N VAL A 265 -10.95 -22.40 -13.80
CA VAL A 265 -11.59 -21.93 -12.56
C VAL A 265 -12.55 -20.81 -12.92
N LEU A 266 -13.83 -20.99 -12.59
CA LEU A 266 -14.89 -20.03 -12.84
C LEU A 266 -15.36 -19.43 -11.52
N PHE A 267 -15.25 -18.11 -11.39
CA PHE A 267 -15.88 -17.37 -10.30
C PHE A 267 -17.18 -16.72 -10.76
N VAL A 268 -18.24 -16.93 -9.99
CA VAL A 268 -19.54 -16.27 -10.15
C VAL A 268 -19.68 -15.24 -9.02
N THR A 269 -19.41 -13.97 -9.34
CA THR A 269 -19.35 -12.87 -8.37
C THR A 269 -19.32 -11.50 -9.04
N GLU A 270 -19.90 -10.49 -8.38
CA GLU A 270 -19.84 -9.10 -8.86
C GLU A 270 -18.51 -8.40 -8.55
N CYS A 271 -17.80 -8.88 -7.53
CA CYS A 271 -16.53 -8.33 -7.07
C CYS A 271 -15.38 -9.06 -7.75
N PHE A 272 -14.28 -8.40 -8.13
CA PHE A 272 -13.16 -9.09 -8.78
C PHE A 272 -12.48 -10.13 -7.86
N PRO A 273 -12.07 -11.30 -8.37
CA PRO A 273 -11.26 -12.26 -7.62
C PRO A 273 -9.87 -11.70 -7.27
N ILE A 274 -9.20 -12.28 -6.26
CA ILE A 274 -7.89 -11.84 -5.76
C ILE A 274 -6.91 -11.70 -6.95
N PRO A 275 -6.49 -10.47 -7.32
CA PRO A 275 -5.82 -10.23 -8.59
C PRO A 275 -4.46 -10.90 -8.72
N ASN A 276 -3.79 -11.16 -7.60
CA ASN A 276 -2.46 -11.78 -7.56
C ASN A 276 -2.50 -13.29 -7.23
N LEU A 277 -3.68 -13.86 -6.94
CA LEU A 277 -3.90 -15.31 -6.88
C LEU A 277 -4.40 -15.83 -8.24
N PHE A 278 -5.45 -15.21 -8.78
CA PHE A 278 -6.00 -15.48 -10.11
C PHE A 278 -5.64 -14.34 -11.05
N ILE A 279 -4.42 -14.46 -11.59
CA ILE A 279 -3.78 -13.38 -12.32
C ILE A 279 -4.41 -13.11 -13.67
N CYS A 280 -4.40 -11.84 -14.03
CA CYS A 280 -5.03 -11.30 -15.21
C CYS A 280 -4.54 -11.98 -16.52
N LYS A 281 -3.27 -12.40 -16.58
CA LYS A 281 -2.67 -13.12 -17.74
C LYS A 281 -3.29 -14.51 -17.98
N GLU A 282 -3.93 -15.08 -16.97
CA GLU A 282 -4.57 -16.39 -17.01
C GLU A 282 -6.09 -16.28 -17.21
N ARG A 283 -6.64 -15.06 -17.27
CA ARG A 283 -8.06 -14.81 -17.51
C ARG A 283 -8.41 -15.15 -18.95
N VAL A 284 -9.30 -16.11 -19.14
CA VAL A 284 -9.81 -16.52 -20.46
C VAL A 284 -10.96 -15.60 -20.89
N MET A 285 -11.85 -15.28 -19.96
CA MET A 285 -13.05 -14.48 -20.26
C MET A 285 -13.54 -13.75 -19.01
N ARG A 286 -14.09 -12.56 -19.22
CA ARG A 286 -14.96 -11.86 -18.27
C ARG A 286 -16.26 -11.50 -18.98
N ASN A 287 -17.40 -11.98 -18.48
CA ASN A 287 -18.71 -11.55 -18.95
C ASN A 287 -19.60 -11.26 -17.75
N GLY A 288 -19.96 -10.00 -17.53
CA GLY A 288 -20.68 -9.55 -16.34
C GLY A 288 -20.00 -10.03 -15.05
N ASN A 289 -20.71 -10.87 -14.31
CA ASN A 289 -20.29 -11.42 -13.01
C ASN A 289 -19.57 -12.78 -13.12
N MET A 290 -19.19 -13.18 -14.33
CA MET A 290 -18.52 -14.44 -14.60
C MET A 290 -17.05 -14.21 -14.95
N TRP A 291 -16.16 -14.77 -14.14
CA TRP A 291 -14.71 -14.65 -14.30
C TRP A 291 -14.10 -16.02 -14.53
N LEU A 292 -13.68 -16.31 -15.75
CA LEU A 292 -13.10 -17.59 -16.13
C LEU A 292 -11.59 -17.47 -16.26
N TYR A 293 -10.87 -18.32 -15.54
CA TYR A 293 -9.42 -18.42 -15.53
C TYR A 293 -8.96 -19.80 -15.99
N LYS A 294 -7.76 -19.83 -16.58
CA LYS A 294 -7.01 -21.03 -16.91
C LYS A 294 -5.63 -20.92 -16.23
N PRO A 295 -5.55 -21.22 -14.93
CA PRO A 295 -4.33 -20.99 -14.16
C PRO A 295 -3.19 -21.92 -14.55
N GLU A 296 -1.95 -21.44 -14.44
CA GLU A 296 -0.77 -22.29 -14.52
C GLU A 296 -0.61 -23.04 -13.19
N LEU A 297 -0.92 -24.34 -13.20
CA LEU A 297 -1.10 -25.13 -11.98
C LEU A 297 0.17 -25.22 -11.12
N ARG A 298 1.38 -25.14 -11.72
CA ARG A 298 2.63 -25.19 -10.96
C ARG A 298 2.84 -23.89 -10.20
N THR A 299 2.68 -22.74 -10.85
CA THR A 299 2.75 -21.42 -10.25
C THR A 299 1.68 -21.26 -9.17
N LEU A 300 0.46 -21.75 -9.42
CA LEU A 300 -0.61 -21.74 -8.43
C LEU A 300 -0.27 -22.59 -7.20
N ARG A 301 0.31 -23.79 -7.39
CA ARG A 301 0.78 -24.64 -6.29
C ARG A 301 1.90 -23.98 -5.48
N GLU A 302 2.87 -23.33 -6.15
CA GLU A 302 3.95 -22.60 -5.50
C GLU A 302 3.40 -21.45 -4.62
N LYS A 303 2.40 -20.71 -5.11
CA LYS A 303 1.70 -19.67 -4.34
C LYS A 303 0.97 -20.20 -3.11
N LEU A 304 0.36 -21.38 -3.23
CA LEU A 304 -0.39 -22.04 -2.13
C LEU A 304 0.50 -22.63 -1.04
N GLN A 305 1.82 -22.69 -1.23
CA GLN A 305 2.77 -23.06 -0.18
C GLN A 305 3.09 -21.89 0.77
N LEU A 306 2.73 -20.66 0.39
CA LEU A 306 2.89 -19.48 1.23
C LEU A 306 1.76 -19.39 2.26
N PRO A 307 1.98 -18.66 3.37
CA PRO A 307 0.96 -18.45 4.38
C PRO A 307 -0.33 -17.87 3.80
N ALA A 308 -1.47 -18.26 4.38
CA ALA A 308 -2.80 -17.80 3.94
C ALA A 308 -3.02 -16.29 4.18
N GLY A 309 -2.26 -15.70 5.11
CA GLY A 309 -2.27 -14.28 5.42
C GLY A 309 -0.91 -13.77 5.90
N SER A 310 -0.88 -12.58 6.48
CA SER A 310 0.34 -11.92 6.95
C SER A 310 0.69 -12.17 8.42
N CYS A 311 -0.06 -13.05 9.10
CA CYS A 311 0.24 -13.57 10.45
C CYS A 311 1.50 -14.43 10.55
N GLU A 312 2.09 -14.80 9.42
CA GLU A 312 3.30 -15.61 9.33
C GLU A 312 4.20 -15.03 8.22
N LEU A 313 5.51 -15.08 8.45
CA LEU A 313 6.47 -14.61 7.47
C LEU A 313 6.53 -15.55 6.27
N ALA A 314 6.33 -15.00 5.07
CA ALA A 314 6.53 -15.73 3.83
C ALA A 314 8.02 -16.04 3.56
N LEU A 315 8.92 -15.32 4.24
CA LEU A 315 10.35 -15.57 4.24
C LEU A 315 10.92 -15.32 5.64
N PRO A 316 11.40 -16.34 6.36
CA PRO A 316 12.00 -16.18 7.68
C PRO A 316 13.23 -15.27 7.63
N LEU A 317 13.44 -14.43 8.64
CA LEU A 317 14.58 -13.52 8.70
C LEU A 317 15.92 -14.27 8.78
N LYS A 318 15.95 -15.37 9.52
CA LYS A 318 17.12 -16.23 9.76
C LYS A 318 17.18 -17.43 8.80
N ALA A 319 16.53 -17.34 7.63
CA ALA A 319 16.53 -18.41 6.65
C ALA A 319 17.96 -18.88 6.31
N THR A 320 18.24 -20.18 6.52
CA THR A 320 19.55 -20.79 6.26
C THR A 320 19.90 -20.83 4.78
N VAL A 321 18.88 -20.88 3.92
CA VAL A 321 19.00 -20.85 2.46
C VAL A 321 17.98 -19.85 1.93
N LEU A 322 18.49 -18.76 1.34
CA LEU A 322 17.64 -17.78 0.66
C LEU A 322 17.21 -18.33 -0.70
N PRO A 323 15.93 -18.17 -1.07
CA PRO A 323 15.41 -18.68 -2.33
C PRO A 323 16.11 -18.00 -3.51
N GLN A 324 16.41 -18.78 -4.54
CA GLN A 324 17.09 -18.28 -5.73
C GLN A 324 16.07 -18.03 -6.85
N PRO A 325 16.18 -16.91 -7.58
CA PRO A 325 15.31 -16.64 -8.71
C PRO A 325 15.47 -17.72 -9.79
N LYS A 326 14.36 -18.10 -10.45
CA LYS A 326 14.41 -19.08 -11.55
C LYS A 326 15.36 -18.57 -12.66
N PRO A 327 16.26 -19.42 -13.19
CA PRO A 327 17.13 -19.03 -14.29
C PRO A 327 16.34 -18.54 -15.49
N GLY A 328 16.80 -17.48 -16.13
CA GLY A 328 16.18 -16.92 -17.33
C GLY A 328 15.01 -15.95 -17.09
N LEU A 329 14.60 -15.71 -15.84
CA LEU A 329 13.64 -14.64 -15.54
C LEU A 329 14.23 -13.27 -15.88
N ARG A 330 13.47 -12.46 -16.63
CA ARG A 330 13.80 -11.05 -16.87
C ARG A 330 13.38 -10.26 -15.65
N VAL A 331 14.35 -9.78 -14.88
CA VAL A 331 14.10 -9.09 -13.61
C VAL A 331 14.77 -7.73 -13.54
N ALA A 332 14.14 -6.80 -12.83
CA ALA A 332 14.68 -5.46 -12.60
C ALA A 332 14.29 -4.89 -11.24
N TYR A 333 15.15 -4.02 -10.72
CA TYR A 333 14.72 -3.02 -9.74
C TYR A 333 14.01 -1.90 -10.47
N ALA A 334 12.88 -1.45 -9.93
CA ALA A 334 12.08 -0.37 -10.50
C ALA A 334 11.92 0.78 -9.51
N THR A 335 11.94 2.01 -9.99
CA THR A 335 11.53 3.19 -9.21
C THR A 335 10.78 4.19 -10.10
N ILE A 336 10.16 5.21 -9.50
CA ILE A 336 9.37 6.22 -10.21
C ILE A 336 9.62 7.61 -9.65
N LEU A 337 9.77 8.60 -10.52
CA LEU A 337 9.96 10.00 -10.12
C LEU A 337 8.87 10.91 -10.68
N HIS A 338 8.38 11.79 -9.80
CA HIS A 338 7.45 12.88 -10.14
C HIS A 338 8.05 14.27 -9.95
N SER A 339 9.22 14.36 -9.30
CA SER A 339 9.87 15.64 -9.04
C SER A 339 11.38 15.51 -9.18
N ALA A 340 11.94 16.21 -10.18
CA ALA A 340 13.37 16.21 -10.44
C ALA A 340 14.15 16.78 -9.25
N HIS A 341 13.67 17.90 -8.72
CA HIS A 341 14.39 18.71 -7.72
C HIS A 341 14.37 18.10 -6.32
N VAL A 342 13.51 17.11 -6.09
CA VAL A 342 13.37 16.46 -4.80
C VAL A 342 13.98 15.07 -4.81
N TYR A 343 13.86 14.29 -5.88
CA TYR A 343 14.17 12.84 -5.80
C TYR A 343 15.24 12.32 -6.78
N VAL A 344 15.77 13.12 -7.70
CA VAL A 344 16.83 12.62 -8.62
C VAL A 344 18.09 12.20 -7.85
N CYS A 345 18.52 13.00 -6.86
CA CYS A 345 19.65 12.62 -6.01
C CYS A 345 19.37 11.31 -5.25
N GLY A 346 18.16 11.16 -4.68
CA GLY A 346 17.73 9.94 -4.01
C GLY A 346 17.80 8.71 -4.92
N ALA A 347 17.23 8.80 -6.13
CA ALA A 347 17.24 7.71 -7.11
C ALA A 347 18.66 7.35 -7.58
N ILE A 348 19.54 8.34 -7.76
CA ILE A 348 20.96 8.10 -8.08
C ILE A 348 21.61 7.32 -6.92
N THR A 349 21.47 7.78 -5.69
CA THR A 349 22.05 7.11 -4.52
C THR A 349 21.45 5.71 -4.32
N ALA A 350 20.16 5.52 -4.57
CA ALA A 350 19.51 4.21 -4.51
C ALA A 350 20.14 3.23 -5.52
N ALA A 351 20.35 3.63 -6.77
CA ALA A 351 21.07 2.81 -7.77
C ALA A 351 22.49 2.46 -7.31
N GLN A 352 23.22 3.44 -6.77
CA GLN A 352 24.58 3.20 -6.25
C GLN A 352 24.56 2.21 -5.07
N SER A 353 23.58 2.31 -4.19
CA SER A 353 23.41 1.38 -3.06
C SER A 353 23.12 -0.05 -3.53
N ILE A 354 22.27 -0.24 -4.56
CA ILE A 354 22.00 -1.55 -5.17
C ILE A 354 23.27 -2.17 -5.75
N ARG A 355 24.09 -1.37 -6.45
CA ARG A 355 25.36 -1.84 -7.03
C ARG A 355 26.39 -2.17 -5.95
N GLN A 356 26.50 -1.34 -4.91
CA GLN A 356 27.41 -1.59 -3.77
C GLN A 356 26.99 -2.84 -2.97
N ALA A 357 25.70 -3.16 -2.91
CA ALA A 357 25.18 -4.38 -2.32
C ALA A 357 25.48 -5.65 -3.13
N GLY A 358 25.94 -5.50 -4.38
CA GLY A 358 26.40 -6.59 -5.25
C GLY A 358 25.44 -6.99 -6.37
N SER A 359 24.26 -6.38 -6.46
CA SER A 359 23.29 -6.74 -7.50
C SER A 359 23.71 -6.25 -8.89
N THR A 360 23.55 -7.13 -9.87
CA THR A 360 23.83 -6.87 -11.30
C THR A 360 22.57 -6.74 -12.15
N ARG A 361 21.38 -6.79 -11.52
CA ARG A 361 20.10 -6.75 -12.23
C ARG A 361 19.85 -5.42 -12.90
N ASP A 362 18.92 -5.41 -13.85
CA ASP A 362 18.50 -4.18 -14.50
C ASP A 362 17.94 -3.17 -13.49
N LEU A 363 18.23 -1.90 -13.73
CA LEU A 363 17.65 -0.79 -12.99
C LEU A 363 16.76 -0.03 -13.96
N VAL A 364 15.47 0.10 -13.67
CA VAL A 364 14.49 0.79 -14.52
C VAL A 364 13.84 1.92 -13.75
N ILE A 365 13.79 3.12 -14.35
CA ILE A 365 13.16 4.26 -13.72
C ILE A 365 12.07 4.84 -14.61
N LEU A 366 10.89 4.98 -14.04
CA LEU A 366 9.75 5.63 -14.67
C LEU A 366 9.82 7.14 -14.40
N VAL A 367 9.83 7.94 -15.45
CA VAL A 367 9.88 9.41 -15.36
C VAL A 367 8.94 10.05 -16.36
N ASP A 368 8.37 11.21 -16.04
CA ASP A 368 7.61 11.99 -17.02
C ASP A 368 8.48 13.07 -17.69
N GLU A 369 7.87 13.85 -18.59
CA GLU A 369 8.55 14.89 -19.39
C GLU A 369 9.09 16.07 -18.56
N SER A 370 8.64 16.25 -17.31
CA SER A 370 9.15 17.28 -16.40
C SER A 370 10.59 17.00 -15.96
N ILE A 371 11.06 15.75 -16.07
CA ILE A 371 12.45 15.40 -15.75
C ILE A 371 13.34 15.81 -16.93
N SER A 372 14.12 16.87 -16.75
CA SER A 372 14.95 17.45 -17.82
C SER A 372 16.03 16.49 -18.35
N LYS A 373 16.50 16.74 -19.58
CA LYS A 373 17.59 15.96 -20.21
C LYS A 373 18.85 15.88 -19.33
N TYR A 374 19.16 16.95 -18.59
CA TYR A 374 20.29 16.96 -17.65
C TYR A 374 20.11 15.90 -16.56
N HIS A 375 18.95 15.86 -15.90
CA HIS A 375 18.66 14.88 -14.85
C HIS A 375 18.58 13.45 -15.41
N ARG A 376 17.98 13.28 -16.60
CA ARG A 376 17.94 11.97 -17.30
C ARG A 376 19.35 11.42 -17.56
N GLY A 377 20.27 12.26 -18.03
CA GLY A 377 21.66 11.85 -18.22
C GLY A 377 22.37 11.45 -16.91
N GLY A 378 22.02 12.09 -15.79
CA GLY A 378 22.52 11.68 -14.46
C GLY A 378 21.98 10.34 -14.00
N LEU A 379 20.68 10.09 -14.21
CA LEU A 379 20.04 8.82 -13.92
C LEU A 379 20.62 7.68 -14.79
N GLU A 380 20.81 7.92 -16.09
CA GLU A 380 21.46 6.98 -17.01
C GLU A 380 22.89 6.68 -16.59
N ALA A 381 23.67 7.70 -16.24
CA ALA A 381 25.03 7.54 -15.74
C ALA A 381 25.11 6.77 -14.41
N ALA A 382 24.07 6.83 -13.58
CA ALA A 382 23.95 6.02 -12.37
C ALA A 382 23.55 4.56 -12.66
N GLY A 383 23.15 4.24 -13.90
CA GLY A 383 22.80 2.90 -14.36
C GLY A 383 21.31 2.68 -14.61
N TRP A 384 20.46 3.70 -14.47
CA TRP A 384 19.02 3.57 -14.72
C TRP A 384 18.69 3.54 -16.21
N LYS A 385 17.87 2.57 -16.62
CA LYS A 385 17.17 2.55 -17.90
C LYS A 385 15.93 3.43 -17.79
N ILE A 386 15.92 4.55 -18.51
CA ILE A 386 14.83 5.53 -18.46
C ILE A 386 13.62 5.03 -19.25
N ARG A 387 12.45 5.05 -18.61
CA ARG A 387 11.14 4.81 -19.25
C ARG A 387 10.29 6.06 -19.10
N THR A 388 10.00 6.73 -20.20
CA THR A 388 9.12 7.89 -20.18
C THR A 388 7.67 7.45 -20.02
N ILE A 389 6.95 8.03 -19.06
CA ILE A 389 5.55 7.72 -18.76
C ILE A 389 4.68 8.98 -18.80
N GLN A 390 3.41 8.79 -19.08
CA GLN A 390 2.38 9.79 -18.80
C GLN A 390 1.91 9.63 -17.36
N ARG A 391 1.94 10.73 -16.59
CA ARG A 391 1.46 10.74 -15.20
C ARG A 391 -0.01 10.34 -15.14
N ILE A 392 -0.37 9.69 -14.03
CA ILE A 392 -1.75 9.34 -13.69
C ILE A 392 -2.12 10.19 -12.48
N ARG A 393 -3.11 11.05 -12.69
CA ARG A 393 -3.66 11.88 -11.61
C ARG A 393 -4.52 11.02 -10.71
N ASN A 394 -4.37 11.18 -9.39
CA ASN A 394 -5.35 10.70 -8.43
C ASN A 394 -6.63 11.56 -8.58
N PRO A 395 -7.77 10.98 -9.02
CA PRO A 395 -9.00 11.74 -9.23
C PRO A 395 -9.56 12.35 -7.93
N LYS A 396 -9.20 11.79 -6.77
CA LYS A 396 -9.67 12.23 -5.45
C LYS A 396 -8.69 13.18 -4.75
N ALA A 397 -7.53 13.48 -5.34
CA ALA A 397 -6.57 14.42 -4.78
C ALA A 397 -6.94 15.87 -5.10
N GLU A 398 -6.71 16.76 -4.12
CA GLU A 398 -6.72 18.21 -4.33
C GLU A 398 -5.65 18.61 -5.35
N GLN A 399 -5.86 19.73 -6.03
CA GLN A 399 -4.90 20.24 -7.00
C GLN A 399 -3.60 20.63 -6.29
N ASP A 400 -2.46 20.29 -6.88
CA ASP A 400 -1.12 20.60 -6.37
C ASP A 400 -0.79 19.92 -5.02
N ALA A 401 -1.65 19.01 -4.54
CA ALA A 401 -1.38 18.20 -3.37
C ALA A 401 -0.23 17.20 -3.64
N TYR A 402 0.52 16.86 -2.59
CA TYR A 402 1.67 15.96 -2.71
C TYR A 402 1.34 14.59 -3.32
N ASN A 403 0.11 14.11 -3.11
CA ASN A 403 -0.42 12.83 -3.57
C ASN A 403 -1.11 12.89 -4.94
N GLU A 404 -1.15 14.06 -5.59
CA GLU A 404 -1.90 14.27 -6.83
C GLU A 404 -1.45 13.32 -7.95
N TRP A 405 -0.16 13.00 -8.01
CA TRP A 405 0.41 12.20 -9.11
C TRP A 405 0.85 10.80 -8.68
N ASN A 406 0.63 10.42 -7.42
CA ASN A 406 1.09 9.16 -6.84
C ASN A 406 0.54 7.92 -7.56
N TYR A 407 -0.64 8.01 -8.16
CA TYR A 407 -1.23 6.90 -8.93
C TYR A 407 -0.45 6.55 -10.20
N SER A 408 0.53 7.38 -10.60
CA SER A 408 1.49 7.02 -11.64
C SER A 408 2.28 5.75 -11.30
N LYS A 409 2.35 5.35 -10.01
CA LYS A 409 2.90 4.07 -9.57
C LYS A 409 2.22 2.87 -10.24
N PHE A 410 0.98 3.00 -10.72
CA PHE A 410 0.32 1.94 -11.48
C PHE A 410 1.04 1.60 -12.79
N ARG A 411 1.85 2.53 -13.32
CA ARG A 411 2.68 2.28 -14.52
C ARG A 411 3.71 1.17 -14.34
N LEU A 412 4.01 0.75 -13.10
CA LEU A 412 4.85 -0.41 -12.81
C LEU A 412 4.32 -1.69 -13.47
N TRP A 413 3.00 -1.87 -13.54
CA TRP A 413 2.41 -3.02 -14.20
C TRP A 413 2.53 -3.00 -15.72
N GLN A 414 2.98 -1.91 -16.33
CA GLN A 414 3.24 -1.84 -17.78
C GLN A 414 4.69 -2.20 -18.15
N LEU A 415 5.55 -2.52 -17.18
CA LEU A 415 6.93 -2.99 -17.40
C LEU A 415 6.96 -4.46 -17.87
N THR A 416 6.17 -4.82 -18.87
CA THR A 416 5.96 -6.19 -19.35
C THR A 416 7.17 -6.78 -20.12
N ASP A 417 8.21 -5.98 -20.32
CA ASP A 417 9.54 -6.45 -20.72
C ASP A 417 10.28 -7.19 -19.59
N TYR A 418 9.72 -7.17 -18.37
CA TYR A 418 10.17 -7.94 -17.22
C TYR A 418 9.08 -8.92 -16.77
N ASP A 419 9.52 -10.07 -16.28
CA ASP A 419 8.64 -11.09 -15.68
C ASP A 419 8.36 -10.77 -14.21
N LYS A 420 9.29 -10.08 -13.54
CA LYS A 420 9.16 -9.65 -12.14
C LYS A 420 10.02 -8.43 -11.85
N ILE A 421 9.53 -7.52 -11.02
CA ILE A 421 10.29 -6.37 -10.56
C ILE A 421 10.27 -6.27 -9.04
N ILE A 422 11.35 -5.73 -8.47
CA ILE A 422 11.35 -5.21 -7.10
C ILE A 422 11.22 -3.70 -7.23
N PHE A 423 10.05 -3.19 -6.89
CA PHE A 423 9.84 -1.76 -6.78
C PHE A 423 10.49 -1.25 -5.48
N ILE A 424 11.19 -0.12 -5.58
CA ILE A 424 11.67 0.66 -4.44
C ILE A 424 11.33 2.14 -4.62
N ASP A 425 10.86 2.83 -3.57
CA ASP A 425 10.80 4.30 -3.60
C ASP A 425 12.21 4.90 -3.71
N ALA A 426 12.31 6.16 -4.12
CA ALA A 426 13.58 6.84 -4.36
C ALA A 426 14.29 7.32 -3.07
N ASP A 427 13.69 7.09 -1.91
CA ASP A 427 14.15 7.49 -0.58
C ASP A 427 14.53 6.32 0.33
N LEU A 428 14.95 5.22 -0.28
CA LEU A 428 15.56 4.09 0.41
C LEU A 428 17.04 3.92 0.04
N LEU A 429 17.76 3.20 0.91
CA LEU A 429 19.07 2.63 0.60
C LEU A 429 19.04 1.12 0.73
N ILE A 430 19.56 0.43 -0.29
CA ILE A 430 19.85 -0.99 -0.24
C ILE A 430 21.21 -1.16 0.41
N LEU A 431 21.23 -1.78 1.59
CA LEU A 431 22.44 -1.98 2.39
C LEU A 431 23.01 -3.39 2.24
N ARG A 432 22.20 -4.36 1.82
CA ARG A 432 22.56 -5.75 1.52
C ARG A 432 21.77 -6.21 0.31
N ASP A 433 22.28 -7.21 -0.40
CA ASP A 433 21.61 -7.79 -1.56
C ASP A 433 20.21 -8.32 -1.20
N ILE A 434 19.20 -7.96 -1.99
CA ILE A 434 17.82 -8.42 -1.88
C ILE A 434 17.33 -9.12 -3.15
N ASP A 435 18.23 -9.53 -4.04
CA ASP A 435 17.90 -10.24 -5.29
C ASP A 435 17.09 -11.53 -5.03
N PHE A 436 17.21 -12.16 -3.86
CA PHE A 436 16.41 -13.32 -3.50
C PHE A 436 14.90 -13.00 -3.50
N LEU A 437 14.48 -11.75 -3.30
CA LEU A 437 13.06 -11.37 -3.37
C LEU A 437 12.46 -11.56 -4.78
N PHE A 438 13.28 -11.69 -5.84
CA PHE A 438 12.79 -12.07 -7.17
C PHE A 438 12.24 -13.51 -7.23
N SER A 439 12.41 -14.34 -6.20
CA SER A 439 11.70 -15.63 -6.12
C SER A 439 10.27 -15.46 -5.60
N MET A 440 9.96 -14.41 -4.85
CA MET A 440 8.68 -14.22 -4.16
C MET A 440 7.57 -13.78 -5.12
N PRO A 441 6.30 -14.13 -4.90
CA PRO A 441 5.21 -13.72 -5.79
C PRO A 441 4.71 -12.30 -5.50
N GLU A 442 3.93 -11.76 -6.43
CA GLU A 442 3.14 -10.56 -6.23
C GLU A 442 1.99 -10.81 -5.21
N ILE A 443 1.64 -9.91 -4.27
CA ILE A 443 2.44 -8.80 -3.74
C ILE A 443 3.20 -9.32 -2.52
N THR A 444 4.52 -9.20 -2.54
CA THR A 444 5.37 -9.42 -1.36
C THR A 444 5.88 -8.06 -0.87
N ALA A 445 5.68 -7.76 0.41
CA ALA A 445 5.99 -6.46 1.01
C ALA A 445 6.14 -6.58 2.55
N THR A 446 6.60 -5.51 3.21
CA THR A 446 6.66 -5.45 4.68
C THR A 446 5.35 -4.93 5.27
N GLY A 447 5.07 -5.30 6.51
CA GLY A 447 3.94 -4.76 7.28
C GLY A 447 4.03 -3.24 7.47
N ASN A 448 2.88 -2.62 7.64
CA ASN A 448 2.68 -1.24 8.08
C ASN A 448 1.60 -1.24 9.19
N ASN A 449 0.97 -0.10 9.48
CA ASN A 449 -0.13 -0.05 10.45
C ASN A 449 -1.33 -0.92 10.05
N ALA A 450 -2.03 -1.45 11.05
CA ALA A 450 -3.18 -2.34 10.88
C ALA A 450 -2.90 -3.52 9.94
N THR A 451 -3.84 -3.90 9.08
CA THR A 451 -3.77 -5.11 8.23
C THR A 451 -3.02 -4.88 6.90
N LEU A 452 -2.23 -3.82 6.83
CA LEU A 452 -1.80 -3.18 5.58
C LEU A 452 -0.30 -3.32 5.35
N PHE A 453 0.13 -3.35 4.10
CA PHE A 453 1.54 -3.34 3.72
C PHE A 453 2.06 -1.93 3.41
N ASN A 454 3.36 -1.74 3.58
CA ASN A 454 4.07 -0.56 3.14
C ASN A 454 4.43 -0.70 1.65
N SER A 455 4.14 0.32 0.84
CA SER A 455 4.36 0.27 -0.62
C SER A 455 5.73 0.75 -1.08
N GLY A 456 6.66 0.98 -0.14
CA GLY A 456 8.01 1.47 -0.44
C GLY A 456 8.97 0.40 -0.94
N VAL A 457 8.72 -0.87 -0.62
CA VAL A 457 9.37 -2.03 -1.24
C VAL A 457 8.31 -3.06 -1.58
N MET A 458 8.16 -3.41 -2.86
CA MET A 458 7.16 -4.37 -3.32
C MET A 458 7.72 -5.27 -4.41
N VAL A 459 7.40 -6.56 -4.35
CA VAL A 459 7.57 -7.48 -5.47
C VAL A 459 6.32 -7.44 -6.34
N VAL A 460 6.48 -7.17 -7.63
CA VAL A 460 5.40 -6.98 -8.61
C VAL A 460 5.64 -7.86 -9.84
N GLU A 461 4.56 -8.41 -10.41
CA GLU A 461 4.54 -9.17 -11.66
C GLU A 461 3.85 -8.32 -12.76
N PRO A 462 4.61 -7.58 -13.59
CA PRO A 462 4.02 -6.66 -14.56
C PRO A 462 3.03 -7.32 -15.53
N SER A 463 1.88 -6.66 -15.73
CA SER A 463 0.77 -7.13 -16.56
C SER A 463 -0.10 -5.95 -16.99
N ASN A 464 -0.22 -5.71 -18.31
CA ASN A 464 -1.11 -4.66 -18.84
C ASN A 464 -2.57 -4.86 -18.41
N CYS A 465 -3.02 -6.11 -18.29
CA CYS A 465 -4.36 -6.42 -17.80
C CYS A 465 -4.54 -6.02 -16.32
N THR A 466 -3.50 -6.18 -15.50
CA THR A 466 -3.54 -5.72 -14.10
C THR A 466 -3.54 -4.19 -14.05
N PHE A 467 -2.76 -3.53 -14.92
CA PHE A 467 -2.84 -2.08 -15.10
C PHE A 467 -4.26 -1.62 -15.50
N GLU A 468 -4.89 -2.29 -16.46
CA GLU A 468 -6.29 -2.02 -16.86
C GLU A 468 -7.25 -2.19 -15.68
N LEU A 469 -7.10 -3.25 -14.88
CA LEU A 469 -7.89 -3.46 -13.66
C LEU A 469 -7.76 -2.28 -12.68
N LEU A 470 -6.54 -1.79 -12.45
CA LEU A 470 -6.27 -0.63 -11.59
C LEU A 470 -6.93 0.63 -12.16
N MET A 471 -6.87 0.84 -13.48
CA MET A 471 -7.44 2.00 -14.14
C MET A 471 -8.98 1.94 -14.21
N GLU A 472 -9.59 0.78 -14.40
CA GLU A 472 -11.05 0.58 -14.41
C GLU A 472 -11.68 0.98 -13.07
N HIS A 473 -11.01 0.69 -11.95
CA HIS A 473 -11.53 0.92 -10.60
C HIS A 473 -11.00 2.21 -9.94
N ILE A 474 -10.24 3.03 -10.68
CA ILE A 474 -9.54 4.23 -10.16
C ILE A 474 -10.48 5.23 -9.46
N ASN A 475 -11.74 5.32 -9.92
CA ASN A 475 -12.75 6.21 -9.37
C ASN A 475 -13.56 5.55 -8.24
N GLU A 476 -13.76 4.23 -8.34
CA GLU A 476 -14.57 3.45 -7.41
C GLU A 476 -13.84 3.27 -6.08
N ILE A 477 -12.61 2.74 -6.14
CA ILE A 477 -11.85 2.38 -4.95
C ILE A 477 -11.36 3.64 -4.23
N GLN A 478 -11.50 3.64 -2.91
CA GLN A 478 -11.08 4.74 -2.06
C GLN A 478 -9.80 4.38 -1.34
N SER A 479 -8.73 5.15 -1.61
CA SER A 479 -7.48 5.03 -0.87
C SER A 479 -7.66 5.54 0.57
N TYR A 480 -7.37 4.70 1.58
CA TYR A 480 -7.54 5.05 2.98
C TYR A 480 -6.70 6.25 3.43
N ASN A 481 -5.54 6.48 2.78
CA ASN A 481 -4.66 7.62 3.05
C ASN A 481 -4.62 8.64 1.90
N GLY A 482 -5.47 8.47 0.88
CA GLY A 482 -5.47 9.29 -0.33
C GLY A 482 -4.26 9.10 -1.26
N GLY A 483 -3.29 8.23 -0.94
CA GLY A 483 -2.11 7.96 -1.76
C GLY A 483 -2.18 6.64 -2.53
N ASP A 484 -1.10 6.31 -3.25
CA ASP A 484 -0.95 5.03 -3.95
C ASP A 484 -0.95 3.83 -3.00
N GLN A 485 -0.24 3.91 -1.86
CA GLN A 485 -0.20 2.84 -0.87
C GLN A 485 -1.61 2.44 -0.42
N GLY A 486 -2.46 3.43 -0.16
CA GLY A 486 -3.83 3.15 0.28
C GLY A 486 -4.65 2.50 -0.81
N TYR A 487 -4.52 2.95 -2.06
CA TYR A 487 -5.22 2.32 -3.17
C TYR A 487 -4.78 0.86 -3.38
N LEU A 488 -3.47 0.62 -3.36
CA LEU A 488 -2.91 -0.72 -3.60
C LEU A 488 -3.32 -1.71 -2.51
N ASN A 489 -3.43 -1.27 -1.25
CA ASN A 489 -3.91 -2.12 -0.16
C ASN A 489 -5.39 -2.51 -0.29
N GLU A 490 -6.22 -1.71 -0.97
CA GLU A 490 -7.63 -2.08 -1.24
C GLU A 490 -7.78 -3.10 -2.38
N ILE A 491 -6.86 -3.09 -3.35
CA ILE A 491 -6.86 -4.02 -4.49
C ILE A 491 -6.19 -5.35 -4.11
N PHE A 492 -5.01 -5.29 -3.49
CA PHE A 492 -4.16 -6.44 -3.22
C PHE A 492 -4.25 -6.84 -1.75
N THR A 493 -5.43 -7.30 -1.32
CA THR A 493 -5.68 -7.68 0.07
C THR A 493 -4.99 -8.99 0.46
N TRP A 494 -4.72 -9.88 -0.50
CA TRP A 494 -3.89 -11.07 -0.27
C TRP A 494 -2.43 -10.75 -0.60
N TRP A 495 -1.62 -10.51 0.43
CA TRP A 495 -0.22 -10.13 0.30
C TRP A 495 0.66 -10.93 1.27
N HIS A 496 1.95 -11.03 0.95
CA HIS A 496 2.90 -11.88 1.66
C HIS A 496 3.89 -11.03 2.45
N ARG A 497 3.89 -11.21 3.78
CA ARG A 497 4.76 -10.45 4.68
C ARG A 497 6.19 -10.96 4.64
N ILE A 498 7.12 -10.03 4.46
CA ILE A 498 8.55 -10.23 4.65
C ILE A 498 9.03 -9.38 5.84
N PRO A 499 10.18 -9.74 6.46
CA PRO A 499 10.67 -9.04 7.65
C PRO A 499 10.90 -7.55 7.40
N LYS A 500 10.66 -6.72 8.41
CA LYS A 500 10.90 -5.27 8.43
C LYS A 500 12.31 -4.88 8.04
N HIS A 501 13.29 -5.78 8.16
CA HIS A 501 14.67 -5.56 7.73
C HIS A 501 14.77 -5.28 6.22
N MET A 502 13.78 -5.69 5.43
CA MET A 502 13.71 -5.49 3.98
C MET A 502 13.07 -4.15 3.60
N ASN A 503 12.54 -3.39 4.55
CA ASN A 503 12.03 -2.03 4.38
C ASN A 503 11.96 -1.33 5.75
N PHE A 504 13.11 -1.10 6.37
CA PHE A 504 13.17 -0.64 7.75
C PHE A 504 12.97 0.88 7.80
N LEU A 505 11.86 1.33 8.39
CA LEU A 505 11.49 2.75 8.43
C LEU A 505 12.36 3.53 9.43
N LYS A 506 13.03 4.59 8.98
CA LYS A 506 13.78 5.53 9.81
C LYS A 506 12.82 6.42 10.62
N HIS A 507 12.34 5.92 11.74
CA HIS A 507 11.52 6.66 12.71
C HIS A 507 11.70 6.12 14.14
N PHE A 508 11.42 6.99 15.11
CA PHE A 508 11.33 6.72 16.55
C PHE A 508 9.93 7.05 17.00
N TRP A 509 9.17 6.04 17.38
CA TRP A 509 7.79 6.23 17.80
C TRP A 509 7.75 6.86 19.20
N VAL A 510 6.72 7.66 19.50
CA VAL A 510 6.61 8.39 20.78
C VAL A 510 6.62 7.45 21.98
N GLY A 511 6.04 6.26 21.85
CA GLY A 511 6.06 5.22 22.89
C GLY A 511 7.24 4.24 22.81
N ASP A 512 8.26 4.51 21.98
CA ASP A 512 9.47 3.70 22.02
C ASP A 512 10.25 3.96 23.31
N GLU A 513 10.57 2.89 24.03
CA GLU A 513 11.48 2.93 25.18
C GLU A 513 12.91 3.24 24.73
N GLU A 514 13.75 3.76 25.63
CA GLU A 514 15.12 4.16 25.31
C GLU A 514 15.94 2.99 24.75
N GLU A 515 15.79 1.78 25.29
CA GLU A 515 16.45 0.57 24.76
C GLU A 515 16.08 0.32 23.28
N ARG A 516 14.81 0.52 22.91
CA ARG A 516 14.36 0.37 21.53
C ARG A 516 14.94 1.46 20.62
N LYS A 517 15.05 2.70 21.11
CA LYS A 517 15.70 3.80 20.36
C LYS A 517 17.19 3.53 20.16
N GLU A 518 17.88 3.04 21.18
CA GLU A 518 19.28 2.62 21.09
C GLU A 518 19.47 1.47 20.11
N MET A 519 18.59 0.46 20.18
CA MET A 519 18.57 -0.67 19.25
C MET A 519 18.40 -0.20 17.78
N LYS A 520 17.41 0.66 17.50
CA LYS A 520 17.22 1.26 16.17
C LYS A 520 18.45 2.03 15.71
N THR A 521 19.03 2.85 16.58
CA THR A 521 20.25 3.62 16.29
C THR A 521 21.43 2.70 15.94
N ARG A 522 21.60 1.58 16.68
CA ARG A 522 22.59 0.54 16.38
C ARG A 522 22.34 -0.09 15.01
N LEU A 523 21.08 -0.41 14.67
CA LEU A 523 20.73 -0.97 13.37
C LEU A 523 21.03 -0.01 12.22
N PHE A 524 20.76 1.29 12.37
CA PHE A 524 21.07 2.31 11.36
C PHE A 524 22.58 2.44 11.10
N GLY A 525 23.39 2.30 12.15
CA GLY A 525 24.84 2.52 12.11
C GLY A 525 25.70 1.29 11.89
N ALA A 526 25.12 0.09 11.89
CA ALA A 526 25.87 -1.17 11.84
C ALA A 526 26.80 -1.28 10.62
N ASP A 527 28.02 -1.78 10.85
CA ASP A 527 29.02 -2.09 9.84
C ASP A 527 29.76 -3.39 10.25
N PRO A 528 29.59 -4.53 9.55
CA PRO A 528 28.77 -4.70 8.35
C PRO A 528 27.26 -4.47 8.61
N PRO A 529 26.47 -4.15 7.57
CA PRO A 529 25.07 -3.78 7.75
C PRO A 529 24.23 -4.97 8.21
N ILE A 530 23.34 -4.75 9.17
CA ILE A 530 22.37 -5.75 9.62
C ILE A 530 21.09 -5.67 8.78
N LEU A 531 20.56 -4.46 8.60
CA LEU A 531 19.39 -4.18 7.77
C LEU A 531 19.68 -4.47 6.30
N TYR A 532 18.68 -4.97 5.57
CA TYR A 532 18.76 -5.08 4.11
C TYR A 532 18.44 -3.75 3.45
N VAL A 533 17.41 -3.06 3.93
CA VAL A 533 16.96 -1.78 3.38
C VAL A 533 16.63 -0.80 4.50
N LEU A 534 17.07 0.46 4.33
CA LEU A 534 16.74 1.57 5.22
C LEU A 534 15.91 2.62 4.45
N HIS A 535 14.71 2.91 4.93
CA HIS A 535 13.75 3.81 4.30
C HIS A 535 13.71 5.14 5.06
N TYR A 536 14.06 6.25 4.40
CA TYR A 536 14.18 7.57 5.02
C TYR A 536 12.85 8.32 5.03
N LEU A 537 12.23 8.41 6.21
CA LEU A 537 11.06 9.29 6.45
C LEU A 537 11.50 10.71 6.87
N GLY A 538 10.54 11.65 6.87
CA GLY A 538 10.78 13.07 7.13
C GLY A 538 11.54 13.77 5.99
N GLN A 539 12.34 14.80 6.35
CA GLN A 539 13.27 15.42 5.42
C GLN A 539 14.34 14.43 4.97
N LYS A 540 14.58 14.41 3.66
CA LYS A 540 15.49 13.45 3.03
C LYS A 540 16.94 13.90 3.23
N PRO A 541 17.92 12.97 3.39
CA PRO A 541 19.30 13.33 3.71
C PRO A 541 19.95 14.33 2.75
N TRP A 542 19.66 14.23 1.45
CA TRP A 542 20.22 15.14 0.44
C TRP A 542 19.58 16.52 0.44
N LEU A 543 18.41 16.70 1.06
CA LEU A 543 17.76 18.00 1.26
C LEU A 543 18.25 18.72 2.52
N CYS A 544 18.89 18.01 3.45
CA CYS A 544 19.55 18.55 4.62
C CYS A 544 21.00 18.93 4.30
N PHE A 545 21.63 19.75 5.14
CA PHE A 545 23.09 19.88 5.16
C PHE A 545 23.76 18.58 5.63
N ARG A 546 25.02 18.38 5.25
CA ARG A 546 25.80 17.19 5.60
C ARG A 546 26.09 17.04 7.10
N ASP A 547 26.14 18.16 7.82
CA ASP A 547 26.66 18.23 9.19
C ASP A 547 25.80 17.50 10.23
N TYR A 548 24.48 17.41 10.01
CA TYR A 548 23.53 16.68 10.87
C TYR A 548 22.18 16.49 10.17
N ASP A 549 21.33 15.62 10.73
CA ASP A 549 19.97 15.42 10.20
C ASP A 549 19.10 16.66 10.47
N CYS A 550 18.72 17.39 9.42
CA CYS A 550 17.95 18.63 9.59
C CYS A 550 16.54 18.44 10.17
N ASN A 551 16.05 17.20 10.25
CA ASN A 551 14.83 16.87 10.98
C ASN A 551 14.89 17.29 12.47
N TRP A 552 16.09 17.39 13.07
CA TRP A 552 16.29 17.92 14.42
C TRP A 552 15.79 19.36 14.61
N ASN A 553 15.70 20.16 13.53
CA ASN A 553 15.30 21.56 13.62
C ASN A 553 13.77 21.76 13.58
N ASN A 554 12.98 20.71 13.42
CA ASN A 554 11.53 20.82 13.26
C ASN A 554 10.82 19.87 14.23
N GLU A 555 10.02 20.43 15.15
CA GLU A 555 9.33 19.68 16.22
C GLU A 555 8.50 18.51 15.67
N ILE A 556 7.82 18.71 14.54
CA ILE A 556 6.96 17.69 13.91
C ILE A 556 7.82 16.56 13.32
N LEU A 557 9.06 16.84 12.95
CA LEU A 557 9.94 15.88 12.28
C LEU A 557 10.95 15.23 13.22
N LEU A 558 10.94 15.57 14.51
CA LEU A 558 11.84 14.99 15.51
C LEU A 558 11.75 13.47 15.56
N GLU A 559 10.56 12.88 15.35
CA GLU A 559 10.39 11.43 15.30
C GLU A 559 11.21 10.75 14.19
N PHE A 560 11.62 11.50 13.16
CA PHE A 560 12.45 10.97 12.08
C PHE A 560 13.93 11.27 12.26
N ALA A 561 14.33 12.13 13.21
CA ALA A 561 15.68 12.67 13.27
C ALA A 561 16.72 11.60 13.71
N SER A 562 17.76 11.39 12.89
CA SER A 562 18.87 10.49 13.23
C SER A 562 20.15 10.85 12.50
N ASP A 563 21.14 11.36 13.24
CA ASP A 563 22.48 11.65 12.71
C ASP A 563 23.19 10.38 12.21
N VAL A 564 22.94 9.25 12.86
CA VAL A 564 23.53 7.95 12.48
C VAL A 564 23.00 7.50 11.12
N ALA A 565 21.67 7.53 10.93
CA ALA A 565 21.06 7.22 9.64
C ALA A 565 21.45 8.24 8.56
N HIS A 566 21.56 9.52 8.91
CA HIS A 566 22.00 10.58 8.00
C HIS A 566 23.43 10.35 7.50
N LYS A 567 24.36 10.05 8.41
CA LYS A 567 25.75 9.70 8.09
C LYS A 567 25.82 8.44 7.22
N ARG A 568 24.96 7.45 7.47
CA ARG A 568 24.86 6.23 6.66
C ARG A 568 24.54 6.54 5.20
N TRP A 569 23.62 7.48 4.95
CA TRP A 569 23.29 7.92 3.59
C TRP A 569 24.48 8.60 2.91
N TRP A 570 25.15 9.50 3.62
CA TRP A 570 26.32 10.19 3.10
C TRP A 570 27.49 9.24 2.79
N LYS A 571 27.63 8.11 3.50
CA LYS A 571 28.62 7.07 3.17
C LYS A 571 28.43 6.53 1.73
N VAL A 572 27.19 6.33 1.29
CA VAL A 572 26.90 5.87 -0.09
C VAL A 572 27.14 6.99 -1.11
N HIS A 573 26.70 8.21 -0.80
CA HIS A 573 26.96 9.39 -1.63
C HIS A 573 28.46 9.64 -1.84
N ASP A 574 29.27 9.50 -0.80
CA ASP A 574 30.70 9.81 -0.89
C ASP A 574 31.48 8.74 -1.66
N ALA A 575 30.94 7.52 -1.73
CA ALA A 575 31.50 6.43 -2.52
C ALA A 575 31.13 6.49 -4.01
N MET A 576 30.14 7.30 -4.42
CA MET A 576 29.77 7.43 -5.83
C MET A 576 30.67 8.41 -6.59
N PRO A 577 30.85 8.25 -7.92
CA PRO A 577 31.65 9.15 -8.74
C PRO A 577 31.27 10.63 -8.57
N GLU A 578 32.25 11.54 -8.56
CA GLU A 578 32.03 12.99 -8.41
C GLU A 578 31.02 13.56 -9.42
N GLY A 579 31.02 13.01 -10.64
CA GLY A 579 30.08 13.38 -11.69
C GLY A 579 28.61 13.10 -11.35
N LEU A 580 28.33 12.16 -10.43
CA LEU A 580 27.00 11.87 -9.90
C LEU A 580 26.66 12.71 -8.66
N GLN A 581 27.66 13.02 -7.82
CA GLN A 581 27.48 13.83 -6.60
C GLN A 581 26.91 15.23 -6.91
N LYS A 582 27.21 15.81 -8.07
CA LYS A 582 26.68 17.12 -8.49
C LYS A 582 25.15 17.16 -8.64
N PHE A 583 24.48 16.01 -8.77
CA PHE A 583 23.02 15.95 -8.82
C PHE A 583 22.37 16.09 -7.42
N CYS A 584 23.19 16.12 -6.37
CA CYS A 584 22.79 16.29 -4.98
C CYS A 584 23.08 17.69 -4.42
N LEU A 585 23.36 18.66 -5.31
CA LEU A 585 23.55 20.06 -4.93
C LEU A 585 22.23 20.70 -4.46
N LEU A 586 22.34 21.66 -3.54
CA LEU A 586 21.20 22.35 -2.95
C LEU A 586 20.85 23.63 -3.73
N ARG A 587 19.56 23.82 -4.02
CA ARG A 587 19.03 25.09 -4.51
C ARG A 587 19.14 26.19 -3.47
N SER A 588 19.26 27.43 -3.91
CA SER A 588 19.28 28.64 -3.07
C SER A 588 18.07 28.68 -2.12
N LYS A 589 16.86 28.41 -2.63
CA LYS A 589 15.63 28.32 -1.82
C LYS A 589 15.75 27.27 -0.71
N GLN A 590 16.29 26.09 -1.01
CA GLN A 590 16.47 25.02 -0.01
C GLN A 590 17.48 25.43 1.07
N LYS A 591 18.60 26.07 0.70
CA LYS A 591 19.59 26.58 1.67
C LYS A 591 18.97 27.58 2.63
N ALA A 592 18.20 28.53 2.09
CA ALA A 592 17.47 29.51 2.89
C ALA A 592 16.45 28.84 3.83
N SER A 593 15.70 27.84 3.34
CA SER A 593 14.78 27.06 4.18
C SER A 593 15.49 26.37 5.36
N LEU A 594 16.61 25.70 5.10
CA LEU A 594 17.38 25.01 6.14
C LEU A 594 17.90 25.97 7.22
N GLU A 595 18.42 27.13 6.80
CA GLU A 595 18.90 28.15 7.73
C GLU A 595 17.76 28.82 8.50
N TRP A 596 16.60 29.04 7.85
CA TRP A 596 15.40 29.50 8.52
C TRP A 596 14.96 28.54 9.62
N ASP A 597 14.85 27.24 9.30
CA ASP A 597 14.44 26.20 10.25
C ASP A 597 15.42 26.11 11.42
N ARG A 598 16.74 26.21 11.15
CA ARG A 598 17.78 26.26 12.19
C ARG A 598 17.58 27.46 13.14
N ARG A 599 17.26 28.65 12.60
CA ARG A 599 16.96 29.85 13.42
C ARG A 599 15.68 29.72 14.22
N GLN A 600 14.66 29.04 13.70
CA GLN A 600 13.45 28.75 14.46
C GLN A 600 13.74 27.80 15.63
N ALA A 601 14.54 26.75 15.42
CA ALA A 601 14.97 25.85 16.48
C ALA A 601 15.83 26.56 17.55
N GLU A 602 16.70 27.48 17.15
CA GLU A 602 17.46 28.36 18.04
C GLU A 602 16.53 29.26 18.87
N LYS A 603 15.58 29.95 18.21
CA LYS A 603 14.60 30.81 18.87
C LYS A 603 13.71 30.04 19.85
N ALA A 604 13.34 28.80 19.49
CA ALA A 604 12.57 27.90 20.34
C ALA A 604 13.43 27.20 21.41
N ASN A 605 14.75 27.40 21.39
CA ASN A 605 15.72 26.82 22.31
C ASN A 605 15.59 25.28 22.44
N PHE A 606 15.58 24.60 21.29
CA PHE A 606 15.52 23.15 21.23
C PHE A 606 16.65 22.51 22.04
N LYS A 607 16.28 21.53 22.89
CA LYS A 607 17.15 20.97 23.94
C LYS A 607 18.28 20.09 23.42
N ASP A 608 18.09 19.46 22.26
CA ASP A 608 19.09 18.60 21.61
C ASP A 608 20.32 19.40 21.12
N GLY A 609 20.18 20.70 20.91
CA GLY A 609 21.28 21.61 20.59
C GLY A 609 21.85 21.47 19.18
N HIS A 610 21.23 20.73 18.25
CA HIS A 610 21.75 20.57 16.88
C HIS A 610 21.84 21.89 16.12
N TRP A 611 20.93 22.84 16.39
CA TRP A 611 20.94 24.17 15.78
C TRP A 611 22.22 24.99 16.05
N LYS A 612 22.99 24.63 17.08
CA LYS A 612 24.29 25.25 17.43
C LYS A 612 25.44 24.76 16.56
N ARG A 613 25.27 23.64 15.84
CA ARG A 613 26.34 23.04 15.03
C ARG A 613 26.69 23.96 13.86
N LYS A 614 28.00 24.16 13.66
CA LYS A 614 28.50 24.96 12.54
C LYS A 614 28.34 24.17 11.24
N ILE A 615 27.66 24.76 10.26
CA ILE A 615 27.49 24.17 8.93
C ILE A 615 28.80 24.28 8.14
N THR A 616 29.36 23.14 7.74
CA THR A 616 30.60 23.03 6.95
C THR A 616 30.38 22.42 5.58
N ASP A 617 29.14 22.00 5.27
CA ASP A 617 28.75 21.45 3.98
C ASP A 617 29.23 22.30 2.78
N PRO A 618 30.10 21.77 1.90
CA PRO A 618 30.60 22.49 0.74
C PRO A 618 29.50 23.02 -0.18
N ARG A 619 28.35 22.33 -0.23
CA ARG A 619 27.21 22.70 -1.08
C ARG A 619 26.63 24.06 -0.72
N LEU A 620 26.85 24.55 0.51
CA LEU A 620 26.45 25.89 0.92
C LEU A 620 27.03 26.97 -0.02
N LYS A 621 28.30 26.81 -0.42
CA LYS A 621 29.04 27.76 -1.27
C LYS A 621 28.85 27.53 -2.77
N VAL A 622 28.32 26.39 -3.18
CA VAL A 622 28.16 26.02 -4.60
C VAL A 622 26.84 26.54 -5.14
N CYS A 623 26.88 27.24 -6.27
CA CYS A 623 25.68 27.76 -6.90
C CYS A 623 25.13 26.83 -7.99
N VAL A 624 23.81 26.61 -7.99
CA VAL A 624 23.12 25.86 -9.07
C VAL A 624 21.99 26.62 -9.74
N ASP A 625 21.50 27.68 -9.12
CA ASP A 625 20.43 28.53 -9.64
C ASP A 625 21.02 29.80 -10.27
N ASP A 626 20.27 30.42 -11.19
CA ASP A 626 20.66 31.72 -11.77
C ASP A 626 20.78 32.81 -10.70
N PHE A 627 19.98 32.70 -9.62
CA PHE A 627 20.06 33.54 -8.45
C PHE A 627 20.67 32.79 -7.27
N CYS A 628 21.87 33.20 -6.86
CA CYS A 628 22.67 32.49 -5.88
C CYS A 628 22.59 33.00 -4.45
N PHE A 629 22.05 34.21 -4.27
CA PHE A 629 22.17 34.93 -3.00
C PHE A 629 21.07 34.48 -2.03
N TRP A 630 21.17 33.23 -1.58
CA TRP A 630 20.19 32.59 -0.72
C TRP A 630 20.02 33.33 0.62
N GLU A 631 21.05 34.04 1.11
CA GLU A 631 20.96 34.85 2.32
C GLU A 631 19.94 35.98 2.20
N SER A 632 19.77 36.58 1.02
CA SER A 632 18.72 37.60 0.82
C SER A 632 17.31 37.04 0.87
N MET A 633 17.14 35.76 0.51
CA MET A 633 15.82 35.12 0.58
C MET A 633 15.33 35.05 2.02
N LEU A 634 16.24 34.98 3.01
CA LEU A 634 15.89 34.99 4.43
C LEU A 634 15.24 36.31 4.89
N TRP A 635 15.51 37.43 4.22
CA TRP A 635 14.95 38.72 4.60
C TRP A 635 13.43 38.79 4.39
N HIS A 636 12.93 37.99 3.45
CA HIS A 636 11.51 37.95 3.07
C HIS A 636 10.86 36.60 3.39
N TRP A 637 11.57 35.71 4.09
CA TRP A 637 11.09 34.36 4.35
C TRP A 637 9.94 34.39 5.37
N GLY A 638 8.75 33.96 4.95
CA GLY A 638 7.53 34.03 5.75
C GLY A 638 6.61 35.23 5.44
N GLU A 639 6.98 36.10 4.50
CA GLU A 639 6.10 37.15 3.96
C GLU A 639 5.11 36.55 2.93
N THR A 640 3.83 36.95 2.98
CA THR A 640 2.76 36.35 2.16
C THR A 640 2.73 36.76 0.68
N ASN A 641 3.60 37.67 0.23
CA ASN A 641 3.55 38.31 -1.10
C ASN A 641 4.73 37.98 -2.03
N TRP A 642 5.51 36.95 -1.74
CA TRP A 642 6.66 36.59 -2.57
C TRP A 642 6.26 35.64 -3.71
N THR A 643 6.48 36.04 -4.96
CA THR A 643 6.11 35.25 -6.15
C THR A 643 7.02 34.03 -6.31
N ASP A 644 6.39 32.85 -6.32
CA ASP A 644 7.01 31.54 -6.41
C ASP A 644 7.35 31.15 -7.87
N ASP A 645 7.89 32.09 -8.65
CA ASP A 645 8.19 31.85 -10.07
C ASP A 645 9.38 30.90 -10.21
N SER A 646 9.06 29.65 -10.55
CA SER A 646 10.01 28.64 -11.00
C SER A 646 10.75 29.12 -12.24
N THR A 647 12.01 29.53 -12.08
CA THR A 647 12.90 29.76 -13.23
C THR A 647 13.10 28.45 -13.98
N PRO A 648 12.88 28.39 -15.30
CA PRO A 648 13.14 27.17 -16.08
C PRO A 648 14.63 26.81 -16.04
N PRO A 649 14.99 25.52 -16.17
CA PRO A 649 16.38 25.09 -16.06
C PRO A 649 17.26 25.73 -17.14
N PRO A 650 18.55 25.97 -16.86
CA PRO A 650 19.44 26.65 -17.79
C PRO A 650 19.60 25.83 -19.08
N LYS A 651 19.57 26.52 -20.23
CA LYS A 651 19.97 25.93 -21.52
C LYS A 651 21.47 25.62 -21.46
N PRO A 652 21.92 24.44 -21.92
CA PRO A 652 23.34 24.09 -21.89
C PRO A 652 24.15 25.05 -22.78
N LYS A 653 25.28 25.53 -22.26
CA LYS A 653 26.34 26.10 -23.11
C LYS A 653 26.85 24.98 -24.01
N ALA A 654 26.79 25.18 -25.33
CA ALA A 654 27.30 24.23 -26.30
C ALA A 654 28.76 23.87 -25.97
N LEU A 655 29.06 22.58 -25.87
CA LEU A 655 30.43 22.11 -26.00
C LEU A 655 30.93 22.57 -27.36
N LYS A 656 31.92 23.47 -27.39
CA LYS A 656 32.69 23.73 -28.59
C LYS A 656 33.42 22.43 -28.93
N ALA A 657 32.96 21.75 -29.98
CA ALA A 657 33.70 20.69 -30.61
C ALA A 657 35.06 21.27 -31.05
N ALA A 658 36.15 20.66 -30.60
CA ALA A 658 37.45 20.88 -31.18
C ALA A 658 37.41 20.39 -32.63
N LEU A 659 37.67 21.29 -33.57
CA LEU A 659 37.93 20.96 -34.96
C LEU A 659 39.22 20.12 -35.05
N PRO A 660 39.25 19.04 -35.85
CA PRO A 660 40.52 18.43 -36.22
C PRO A 660 41.26 19.37 -37.18
N GLY A 661 42.49 19.74 -36.84
CA GLY A 661 43.41 20.42 -37.74
C GLY A 661 43.85 19.49 -38.88
N LEU A 662 44.15 20.13 -40.02
CA LEU A 662 44.69 19.58 -41.27
C LEU A 662 45.74 18.47 -41.11
#